data_AF-A0A195BRQ2-F1
#
_entry.id   AF-A0A195BRQ2-F1
#
_cell.length_a   1.000
_cell.length_b   1.000
_cell.length_c   1.000
_cell.angle_alpha   90.00
_cell.angle_beta   90.00
_cell.angle_gamma   90.00
#
_symmetry.space_group_name_H-M   'P 1'
#
loop_
_entity.id
_entity.type
_entity.pdbx_description
1 polymer ?
#
loop_
_entity_poly.entity_id
_entity_poly.type
_entity_poly.pdbx_seq_one_letter_code
_entity_poly.pdbx_strand_id
1 'polypeptide(L)'
;MPKKSNKSWGSRNNRGNEDKDYFGHDDRVFLKGRQGRDRRLHGPIKHRVSFKTHTPNNMSRNLAFANLDDDIPMTSNNNTRQVILNPSNRERSDRSWRNVSRGRNSPMPNRNFKGGQSGSRRPPPLRESSWYRVTIPYGQKYEKDFIINTLLNYITPDVFVPILYKTSTTDASFYIDDYKTAVALQSCDYKITMSDGFKLQVKVKPGFPVYDIDDKLKERLKQAMGKRYVQDTNALNLSKFHRDPDLCSDYFCALFHPIMLITVLDIVAEHIPNLEALNLEGNKLQNIERLSILTKKFSKLKILFIGDNKIRDIYQLDAIKDLKLDELKLTGNPVCNKYKSRQNDYISDVRRRFPRLLRLDGTELPRPIVFDVVDEAAKTPPSQRMFVTDAKAQEIASQFLQQYFTIFDSENRQPLLDAYNEHALFSMTINTSNNNKLNGYFLENRNLFRINDTVRRQKFLKQGRLPVVSFISEMPHTRHLLNTFTMDLSLVTQTIMFITITGYFQQLDNKEELIRYFNRTFIIVPEGEGYCIRNEQLHISQPSEVQLKELHQQLNQLNTQQTQPETQTLSSTEAKPVPTELDDEVKKQMTLMLSQQTNMNLEWSLKCLQETQWIYDNAIAAFQEFFKRGQIPPQAFAK
;
A
#
# COMPACT_ATOMS: atom_id res chain seq x y z
N MET A 1 -47.06 48.71 -19.90
CA MET A 1 -48.03 49.00 -18.81
C MET A 1 -48.50 47.66 -18.20
N PRO A 2 -49.21 47.65 -17.05
CA PRO A 2 -48.81 47.04 -15.77
C PRO A 2 -49.35 45.60 -15.57
N LYS A 3 -49.10 44.82 -14.50
CA LYS A 3 -48.61 45.05 -13.10
C LYS A 3 -47.58 43.93 -12.77
N LYS A 4 -46.60 43.95 -11.85
CA LYS A 4 -46.19 44.77 -10.66
C LYS A 4 -47.07 44.71 -9.39
N SER A 5 -46.65 43.88 -8.42
CA SER A 5 -47.00 44.01 -6.98
C SER A 5 -45.75 43.85 -6.08
N ASN A 6 -45.14 44.96 -5.67
CA ASN A 6 -44.14 45.01 -4.60
C ASN A 6 -44.82 45.21 -3.24
N LYS A 7 -44.25 44.66 -2.15
CA LYS A 7 -43.68 45.40 -0.99
C LYS A 7 -43.28 44.42 0.14
N SER A 8 -42.45 44.74 1.15
CA SER A 8 -41.25 45.61 1.30
C SER A 8 -41.10 46.06 2.76
N TRP A 9 -39.86 46.05 3.28
CA TRP A 9 -39.40 46.57 4.59
C TRP A 9 -39.71 45.71 5.83
N GLY A 10 -38.93 45.79 6.93
CA GLY A 10 -37.88 46.78 7.24
C GLY A 10 -36.61 46.22 7.91
N SER A 11 -35.66 47.11 8.19
CA SER A 11 -34.29 46.81 8.67
C SER A 11 -34.04 47.34 10.09
N ARG A 12 -33.20 46.64 10.88
CA ARG A 12 -32.30 47.23 11.88
C ARG A 12 -31.27 46.21 12.41
N ASN A 13 -29.98 46.60 12.33
CA ASN A 13 -28.85 46.50 13.28
C ASN A 13 -28.80 45.31 14.29
N ASN A 14 -27.64 44.75 14.67
CA ASN A 14 -26.28 45.31 14.66
C ASN A 14 -25.18 44.24 14.87
N ARG A 15 -23.92 44.60 14.57
CA ARG A 15 -22.63 44.07 15.11
C ARG A 15 -22.39 42.56 15.07
N GLY A 16 -21.41 42.16 14.24
CA GLY A 16 -20.95 40.79 14.10
C GLY A 16 -19.83 40.36 15.06
N ASN A 17 -19.09 39.35 14.61
CA ASN A 17 -17.74 39.03 15.07
C ASN A 17 -16.98 38.31 13.94
N GLU A 18 -15.65 38.31 14.01
CA GLU A 18 -14.75 37.88 12.92
C GLU A 18 -14.40 36.39 12.96
N ASP A 19 -13.84 35.89 11.84
CA ASP A 19 -13.35 34.52 11.66
C ASP A 19 -12.28 34.13 12.69
N LYS A 20 -12.23 32.83 13.03
CA LYS A 20 -11.11 32.23 13.80
C LYS A 20 -10.75 30.84 13.30
N ASP A 21 -9.74 30.79 12.44
CA ASP A 21 -9.04 29.55 12.09
C ASP A 21 -8.32 28.93 13.30
N TYR A 22 -8.30 27.60 13.33
CA TYR A 22 -7.61 26.82 14.36
C TYR A 22 -6.12 26.67 14.03
N PHE A 23 -5.27 27.49 14.65
CA PHE A 23 -3.81 27.26 14.68
C PHE A 23 -3.36 26.78 16.06
N GLY A 24 -2.76 25.59 16.10
CA GLY A 24 -2.19 25.00 17.33
C GLY A 24 -0.82 25.59 17.66
N HIS A 25 -0.57 25.82 18.94
CA HIS A 25 0.74 26.19 19.48
C HIS A 25 1.66 24.96 19.65
N ASP A 26 2.95 25.08 19.34
CA ASP A 26 4.02 24.18 19.80
C ASP A 26 5.24 25.01 20.25
N ASP A 27 5.29 25.31 21.55
CA ASP A 27 6.31 26.17 22.16
C ASP A 27 7.61 25.39 22.43
N ARG A 28 8.54 25.39 21.46
CA ARG A 28 9.86 24.76 21.60
C ARG A 28 11.02 25.71 21.28
N VAL A 29 11.26 26.65 22.19
CA VAL A 29 12.43 27.55 22.15
C VAL A 29 13.70 26.79 22.51
N PHE A 30 14.53 26.46 21.53
CA PHE A 30 15.89 25.93 21.75
C PHE A 30 16.88 27.08 22.04
N LEU A 31 17.51 27.06 23.21
CA LEU A 31 18.52 28.05 23.58
C LEU A 31 19.83 27.87 22.79
N LYS A 32 20.43 29.00 22.39
CA LYS A 32 21.79 29.03 21.82
C LYS A 32 22.83 28.80 22.91
N GLY A 33 23.70 27.82 22.72
CA GLY A 33 25.01 27.80 23.36
C GLY A 33 25.96 28.80 22.67
N ARG A 34 26.77 29.52 23.46
CA ARG A 34 27.98 30.23 22.97
C ARG A 34 29.10 30.10 24.00
N GLN A 35 30.33 30.04 23.49
CA GLN A 35 31.55 29.91 24.28
C GLN A 35 31.85 31.21 25.06
N GLY A 36 32.48 31.08 26.23
CA GLY A 36 32.77 32.21 27.13
C GLY A 36 34.21 32.78 27.01
N ARG A 37 34.46 33.87 27.74
CA ARG A 37 35.79 34.39 28.10
C ARG A 37 35.69 35.27 29.36
N ASP A 38 36.81 35.46 30.05
CA ASP A 38 36.90 35.96 31.43
C ASP A 38 36.72 37.47 31.64
N ARG A 39 36.24 37.88 32.83
CA ARG A 39 37.07 38.50 33.89
C ARG A 39 36.29 38.71 35.22
N ARG A 40 36.98 39.11 36.29
CA ARG A 40 36.53 39.10 37.71
C ARG A 40 36.36 40.53 38.27
N LEU A 41 35.51 40.74 39.30
CA LEU A 41 35.84 41.50 40.55
C LEU A 41 34.69 41.56 41.61
N HIS A 42 35.01 41.11 42.84
CA HIS A 42 34.51 41.41 44.20
C HIS A 42 33.11 42.03 44.53
N GLY A 43 32.22 41.19 45.08
CA GLY A 43 31.57 41.31 46.43
C GLY A 43 30.47 42.37 46.74
N PRO A 44 29.79 42.32 47.92
CA PRO A 44 29.83 41.30 48.98
C PRO A 44 28.46 40.75 49.53
N ILE A 45 28.45 39.43 49.82
CA ILE A 45 27.84 38.73 50.99
C ILE A 45 26.37 39.00 51.43
N LYS A 46 25.54 37.92 51.40
CA LYS A 46 24.76 37.41 52.57
C LYS A 46 24.38 35.92 52.39
N HIS A 47 24.16 35.20 53.50
CA HIS A 47 24.13 33.72 53.55
C HIS A 47 22.72 33.10 53.44
N ARG A 48 22.61 31.87 52.87
CA ARG A 48 22.09 30.68 53.60
C ARG A 48 22.37 29.33 52.90
N VAL A 49 22.39 28.30 53.75
CA VAL A 49 23.05 26.98 53.70
C VAL A 49 22.39 25.93 52.77
N SER A 50 23.15 24.90 52.37
CA SER A 50 22.77 23.67 51.61
C SER A 50 22.71 22.42 52.56
N PHE A 51 22.50 21.13 52.19
CA PHE A 51 22.76 20.30 50.99
C PHE A 51 21.91 19.00 50.95
N LYS A 52 21.62 18.47 49.74
CA LYS A 52 21.50 17.03 49.32
C LYS A 52 20.40 16.17 50.02
N THR A 53 19.87 15.06 49.46
CA THR A 53 20.49 13.95 48.69
C THR A 53 19.57 13.25 47.64
N HIS A 54 20.25 12.55 46.71
CA HIS A 54 19.92 11.37 45.88
C HIS A 54 18.49 10.96 45.41
N THR A 55 18.44 10.68 44.11
CA THR A 55 17.60 9.70 43.36
C THR A 55 18.33 8.33 43.30
N PRO A 56 17.90 7.27 42.56
CA PRO A 56 16.66 7.06 41.78
C PRO A 56 15.94 5.69 42.02
N ASN A 57 14.72 5.58 41.47
CA ASN A 57 14.17 4.47 40.66
C ASN A 57 12.67 4.28 40.95
N ASN A 58 11.89 4.11 39.89
CA ASN A 58 10.48 3.77 40.00
C ASN A 58 10.07 2.87 38.83
N MET A 59 9.43 1.74 39.11
CA MET A 59 9.01 0.76 38.11
C MET A 59 7.53 0.41 38.30
N SER A 60 6.74 0.74 37.29
CA SER A 60 5.46 0.13 36.91
C SER A 60 4.51 -0.35 38.03
N ARG A 61 3.37 0.32 38.17
CA ARG A 61 2.08 -0.31 37.81
C ARG A 61 0.91 0.66 37.71
N ASN A 62 -0.06 0.23 36.91
CA ASN A 62 -1.35 0.86 36.68
C ASN A 62 -2.17 0.99 37.97
N LEU A 63 -2.99 2.04 38.07
CA LEU A 63 -4.38 1.90 38.47
C LEU A 63 -5.20 3.05 37.88
N ALA A 64 -6.36 2.73 37.31
CA ALA A 64 -7.33 3.72 36.88
C ALA A 64 -8.30 4.03 38.02
N PHE A 65 -8.66 5.30 38.18
CA PHE A 65 -9.83 5.71 38.94
C PHE A 65 -10.81 6.38 37.98
N ALA A 66 -11.98 5.75 37.81
CA ALA A 66 -13.16 6.47 37.34
C ALA A 66 -13.75 7.23 38.53
N ASN A 67 -14.22 8.45 38.29
CA ASN A 67 -14.84 9.31 39.29
C ASN A 67 -15.80 10.26 38.56
N LEU A 68 -17.10 10.12 38.83
CA LEU A 68 -18.03 11.19 39.20
C LEU A 68 -19.48 10.80 38.89
N ASP A 69 -20.34 11.11 39.85
CA ASP A 69 -21.79 11.23 39.76
C ASP A 69 -22.17 12.40 38.81
N ASP A 70 -23.43 12.73 38.52
CA ASP A 70 -24.68 12.51 39.26
C ASP A 70 -25.88 12.58 38.31
N ASP A 71 -27.01 11.94 38.65
CA ASP A 71 -28.22 11.93 37.81
C ASP A 71 -29.50 11.90 38.68
N ILE A 72 -30.39 12.88 38.49
CA ILE A 72 -31.59 13.17 39.30
C ILE A 72 -32.66 13.68 38.31
N PRO A 73 -33.92 13.16 38.25
CA PRO A 73 -34.83 13.25 39.40
C PRO A 73 -36.05 12.29 39.52
N MET A 74 -36.83 12.50 40.60
CA MET A 74 -38.25 12.15 40.83
C MET A 74 -38.72 10.68 40.82
N THR A 75 -38.89 10.09 42.01
CA THR A 75 -40.05 9.22 42.33
C THR A 75 -40.61 9.56 43.73
N SER A 76 -41.85 9.17 44.04
CA SER A 76 -42.60 9.60 45.24
C SER A 76 -43.05 8.43 46.13
N ASN A 77 -43.30 8.76 47.41
CA ASN A 77 -43.99 7.99 48.47
C ASN A 77 -43.32 6.73 49.08
N ASN A 78 -43.13 6.82 50.41
CA ASN A 78 -43.46 5.84 51.46
C ASN A 78 -42.97 4.36 51.32
N ASN A 79 -42.28 3.76 52.29
CA ASN A 79 -42.65 3.78 53.72
C ASN A 79 -41.51 3.42 54.72
N THR A 80 -41.45 4.16 55.83
CA THR A 80 -41.08 3.75 57.22
C THR A 80 -39.88 2.82 57.55
N ARG A 81 -38.93 3.38 58.33
CA ARG A 81 -38.19 2.79 59.49
C ARG A 81 -37.18 1.63 59.25
N GLN A 82 -36.12 1.42 60.05
CA GLN A 82 -35.34 2.26 60.99
C GLN A 82 -33.90 1.67 61.04
N VAL A 83 -32.82 2.39 60.67
CA VAL A 83 -31.87 3.18 61.50
C VAL A 83 -31.15 2.40 62.64
N ILE A 84 -29.82 2.62 62.78
CA ILE A 84 -28.89 2.50 63.96
C ILE A 84 -27.66 1.56 63.82
N LEU A 85 -26.50 2.19 63.57
CA LEU A 85 -25.13 2.05 64.16
C LEU A 85 -24.43 0.68 64.38
N ASN A 86 -23.32 0.44 63.65
CA ASN A 86 -21.89 0.64 64.02
C ASN A 86 -21.49 0.79 65.53
N PRO A 87 -20.19 0.73 65.94
CA PRO A 87 -18.94 0.36 65.21
C PRO A 87 -17.91 -0.51 66.02
N SER A 88 -16.70 -0.72 65.46
CA SER A 88 -15.41 -0.93 66.19
C SER A 88 -15.16 -2.30 66.88
N ASN A 89 -13.93 -2.82 67.10
CA ASN A 89 -12.58 -2.25 66.93
C ASN A 89 -11.47 -3.34 66.81
N ARG A 90 -10.25 -2.90 66.45
CA ARG A 90 -8.89 -3.40 66.85
C ARG A 90 -8.37 -4.84 66.58
N GLU A 91 -7.35 -4.84 65.70
CA GLU A 91 -5.94 -5.26 65.95
C GLU A 91 -5.50 -6.74 66.18
N ARG A 92 -4.55 -7.14 65.31
CA ARG A 92 -3.27 -7.89 65.54
C ARG A 92 -3.18 -9.43 65.48
N SER A 93 -2.35 -9.84 64.50
CA SER A 93 -1.23 -10.82 64.55
C SER A 93 -1.48 -12.33 64.75
N ASP A 94 -1.34 -13.04 63.61
CA ASP A 94 -0.29 -14.04 63.33
C ASP A 94 -0.36 -15.47 63.96
N ARG A 95 0.23 -16.43 63.22
CA ARG A 95 0.66 -17.81 63.59
C ARG A 95 -0.36 -18.97 63.63
N SER A 96 -0.46 -19.63 62.49
CA SER A 96 -0.08 -21.05 62.29
C SER A 96 -0.60 -22.16 63.22
N TRP A 97 -1.59 -22.91 62.71
CA TRP A 97 -1.69 -24.39 62.71
C TRP A 97 -1.21 -25.22 63.92
N ARG A 98 -2.15 -25.89 64.62
CA ARG A 98 -2.14 -27.37 64.86
C ARG A 98 -3.45 -27.92 65.48
N ASN A 99 -3.76 -29.17 65.09
CA ASN A 99 -4.52 -30.28 65.73
C ASN A 99 -4.93 -30.15 67.24
N VAL A 100 -6.01 -30.75 67.77
CA VAL A 100 -6.99 -31.74 67.22
C VAL A 100 -8.33 -31.84 67.99
N SER A 101 -9.36 -32.36 67.30
CA SER A 101 -10.66 -32.95 67.70
C SER A 101 -11.18 -32.98 69.15
N ARG A 102 -12.40 -32.46 69.33
CA ARG A 102 -13.59 -33.03 70.04
C ARG A 102 -14.85 -32.34 69.46
N GLY A 103 -16.02 -32.94 69.21
CA GLY A 103 -16.41 -34.36 69.13
C GLY A 103 -17.94 -34.54 69.30
N ARG A 104 -18.63 -35.15 68.30
CA ARG A 104 -19.98 -35.81 68.35
C ARG A 104 -21.11 -35.10 69.17
N ASN A 105 -22.27 -34.73 68.61
CA ASN A 105 -23.22 -35.59 67.88
C ASN A 105 -24.33 -34.77 67.18
N SER A 106 -24.68 -35.12 65.94
CA SER A 106 -26.02 -34.95 65.33
C SER A 106 -26.07 -35.72 63.99
N PRO A 107 -26.97 -36.70 63.80
CA PRO A 107 -26.98 -37.52 62.59
C PRO A 107 -27.79 -36.89 61.45
N MET A 108 -27.19 -36.75 60.27
CA MET A 108 -27.91 -36.47 59.03
C MET A 108 -28.67 -37.73 58.55
N PRO A 109 -29.92 -37.62 58.06
CA PRO A 109 -30.73 -38.78 57.70
C PRO A 109 -30.23 -39.43 56.39
N ASN A 110 -29.65 -40.63 56.49
CA ASN A 110 -29.31 -41.46 55.34
C ASN A 110 -30.58 -42.10 54.77
N ARG A 111 -30.89 -41.88 53.48
CA ARG A 111 -32.03 -42.50 52.79
C ARG A 111 -31.62 -43.19 51.49
N ASN A 112 -31.00 -44.36 51.65
CA ASN A 112 -31.01 -45.49 50.72
C ASN A 112 -30.74 -45.20 49.23
N PHE A 113 -29.46 -45.14 48.85
CA PHE A 113 -29.07 -45.51 47.48
C PHE A 113 -28.62 -46.98 47.47
N LYS A 114 -29.49 -47.89 47.03
CA LYS A 114 -29.08 -49.28 46.75
C LYS A 114 -28.10 -49.28 45.57
N GLY A 115 -27.04 -50.09 45.67
CA GLY A 115 -26.13 -50.31 44.53
C GLY A 115 -26.80 -51.13 43.42
N GLY A 116 -26.17 -51.17 42.25
CA GLY A 116 -26.52 -52.14 41.20
C GLY A 116 -27.18 -51.59 39.93
N GLN A 117 -26.70 -50.48 39.37
CA GLN A 117 -26.78 -50.28 37.91
C GLN A 117 -25.64 -49.38 37.41
N SER A 118 -24.96 -49.78 36.35
CA SER A 118 -23.92 -48.98 35.69
C SER A 118 -24.59 -47.93 34.80
N GLY A 119 -25.12 -46.87 35.43
CA GLY A 119 -25.79 -45.78 34.73
C GLY A 119 -24.84 -45.13 33.74
N SER A 120 -25.17 -45.18 32.45
CA SER A 120 -24.39 -44.58 31.38
C SER A 120 -24.14 -43.09 31.69
N ARG A 121 -22.88 -42.74 31.95
CA ARG A 121 -22.43 -41.34 32.07
C ARG A 121 -22.54 -40.71 30.68
N ARG A 122 -23.74 -40.23 30.33
CA ARG A 122 -23.94 -39.37 29.15
C ARG A 122 -22.89 -38.26 29.21
N PRO A 123 -22.07 -38.05 28.15
CA PRO A 123 -21.11 -36.97 28.16
C PRO A 123 -21.86 -35.62 28.27
N PRO A 124 -21.23 -34.58 28.84
CA PRO A 124 -21.84 -33.25 28.88
C PRO A 124 -22.17 -32.78 27.46
N PRO A 125 -23.28 -32.05 27.27
CA PRO A 125 -23.73 -31.64 25.94
C PRO A 125 -22.66 -30.80 25.24
N LEU A 126 -22.41 -31.11 23.96
CA LEU A 126 -21.53 -30.29 23.13
C LEU A 126 -22.06 -28.85 23.08
N ARG A 127 -21.17 -27.89 23.31
CA ARG A 127 -21.45 -26.48 23.06
C ARG A 127 -21.39 -26.21 21.56
N GLU A 128 -22.32 -25.40 21.07
CA GLU A 128 -22.29 -24.95 19.68
C GLU A 128 -20.98 -24.19 19.37
N SER A 129 -20.35 -24.61 18.29
CA SER A 129 -19.07 -24.14 17.77
C SER A 129 -19.08 -24.26 16.25
N SER A 130 -18.25 -23.45 15.59
CA SER A 130 -18.03 -23.57 14.13
C SER A 130 -17.10 -24.73 13.75
N TRP A 131 -16.41 -25.35 14.73
CA TRP A 131 -15.39 -26.38 14.55
C TRP A 131 -15.28 -27.30 15.76
N TYR A 132 -15.03 -28.59 15.51
CA TYR A 132 -14.80 -29.60 16.53
C TYR A 132 -13.61 -30.49 16.16
N ARG A 133 -12.80 -30.82 17.17
CA ARG A 133 -11.80 -31.88 17.11
C ARG A 133 -12.45 -33.20 17.52
N VAL A 134 -12.29 -34.22 16.69
CA VAL A 134 -12.61 -35.62 16.99
C VAL A 134 -11.30 -36.32 17.35
N THR A 135 -11.22 -36.90 18.55
CA THR A 135 -10.10 -37.74 19.00
C THR A 135 -10.59 -39.17 19.19
N ILE A 136 -9.84 -40.12 18.64
CA ILE A 136 -10.07 -41.56 18.69
C ILE A 136 -8.86 -42.21 19.40
N PRO A 137 -8.94 -42.43 20.73
CA PRO A 137 -7.92 -43.15 21.48
C PRO A 137 -7.68 -44.54 20.88
N TYR A 138 -6.42 -44.94 20.80
CA TYR A 138 -5.96 -46.18 20.15
C TYR A 138 -6.24 -46.27 18.64
N GLY A 139 -6.68 -45.17 18.01
CA GLY A 139 -6.97 -45.11 16.57
C GLY A 139 -5.78 -45.40 15.67
N GLN A 140 -4.54 -45.26 16.15
CA GLN A 140 -3.32 -45.64 15.42
C GLN A 140 -3.17 -47.16 15.17
N LYS A 141 -4.05 -47.99 15.72
CA LYS A 141 -4.13 -49.44 15.45
C LYS A 141 -4.85 -49.80 14.14
N TYR A 142 -5.63 -48.89 13.58
CA TYR A 142 -6.47 -49.16 12.41
C TYR A 142 -6.20 -48.13 11.31
N GLU A 143 -6.42 -48.53 10.06
CA GLU A 143 -6.18 -47.64 8.92
C GLU A 143 -7.13 -46.44 8.91
N LYS A 144 -6.64 -45.32 8.37
CA LYS A 144 -7.39 -44.05 8.22
C LYS A 144 -8.76 -44.29 7.60
N ASP A 145 -8.79 -44.96 6.45
CA ASP A 145 -10.01 -45.08 5.65
C ASP A 145 -10.96 -46.14 6.23
N PHE A 146 -10.44 -47.17 6.92
CA PHE A 146 -11.24 -48.09 7.72
C PHE A 146 -11.99 -47.35 8.85
N ILE A 147 -11.29 -46.48 9.60
CA ILE A 147 -11.91 -45.66 10.65
C ILE A 147 -12.98 -44.73 10.07
N ILE A 148 -12.68 -44.02 8.98
CA ILE A 148 -13.60 -43.06 8.35
C ILE A 148 -14.85 -43.79 7.83
N ASN A 149 -14.69 -44.87 7.08
CA ASN A 149 -15.81 -45.64 6.53
C ASN A 149 -16.67 -46.26 7.64
N THR A 150 -16.06 -46.78 8.72
CA THR A 150 -16.80 -47.31 9.88
C THR A 150 -17.63 -46.25 10.58
N LEU A 151 -17.13 -45.01 10.69
CA LEU A 151 -17.87 -43.89 11.25
C LEU A 151 -18.99 -43.41 10.30
N LEU A 152 -18.71 -43.23 9.01
CA LEU A 152 -19.70 -42.83 8.01
C LEU A 152 -20.88 -43.81 7.95
N ASN A 153 -20.59 -45.12 7.93
CA ASN A 153 -21.62 -46.18 7.95
C ASN A 153 -22.51 -46.15 9.20
N TYR A 154 -21.99 -45.67 10.34
CA TYR A 154 -22.79 -45.54 11.58
C TYR A 154 -23.63 -44.25 11.62
N ILE A 155 -23.21 -43.21 10.89
CA ILE A 155 -23.76 -41.85 10.97
C ILE A 155 -24.78 -41.55 9.86
N THR A 156 -25.00 -42.50 8.93
CA THR A 156 -26.01 -42.40 7.86
C THR A 156 -27.38 -41.91 8.41
N PRO A 157 -27.99 -40.87 7.80
CA PRO A 157 -27.69 -40.30 6.49
C PRO A 157 -26.66 -39.14 6.48
N ASP A 158 -26.13 -38.72 7.63
CA ASP A 158 -25.19 -37.59 7.70
C ASP A 158 -23.79 -37.98 7.18
N VAL A 159 -23.12 -37.06 6.48
CA VAL A 159 -21.79 -37.26 5.88
C VAL A 159 -20.84 -36.15 6.33
N PHE A 160 -19.61 -36.50 6.72
CA PHE A 160 -18.56 -35.56 7.10
C PHE A 160 -17.30 -35.73 6.24
N VAL A 161 -16.54 -34.63 6.08
CA VAL A 161 -15.19 -34.64 5.50
C VAL A 161 -14.18 -34.49 6.65
N PRO A 162 -13.28 -35.45 6.90
CA PRO A 162 -12.27 -35.34 7.94
C PRO A 162 -11.16 -34.38 7.49
N ILE A 163 -10.99 -33.28 8.22
CA ILE A 163 -10.00 -32.24 7.94
C ILE A 163 -8.80 -32.42 8.86
N LEU A 164 -7.58 -32.37 8.30
CA LEU A 164 -6.30 -32.51 9.00
C LEU A 164 -6.22 -33.81 9.84
N TYR A 165 -6.22 -34.97 9.17
CA TYR A 165 -6.16 -36.27 9.83
C TYR A 165 -4.74 -36.56 10.32
N LYS A 166 -4.54 -36.62 11.64
CA LYS A 166 -3.24 -36.86 12.28
C LYS A 166 -3.29 -38.08 13.21
N THR A 167 -2.39 -39.03 12.97
CA THR A 167 -2.10 -40.16 13.87
C THR A 167 -0.98 -39.80 14.84
N SER A 168 -1.30 -39.72 16.12
CA SER A 168 -0.33 -39.67 17.22
C SER A 168 0.10 -41.10 17.60
N THR A 169 1.03 -41.23 18.55
CA THR A 169 1.45 -42.53 19.12
C THR A 169 0.35 -43.26 19.91
N THR A 170 -0.71 -42.55 20.35
CA THR A 170 -1.77 -43.08 21.24
C THR A 170 -3.20 -42.71 20.84
N ASP A 171 -3.40 -41.82 19.87
CA ASP A 171 -4.71 -41.48 19.31
C ASP A 171 -4.62 -41.17 17.80
N ALA A 172 -5.74 -41.33 17.10
CA ALA A 172 -5.95 -40.65 15.82
C ALA A 172 -6.86 -39.43 16.06
N SER A 173 -6.65 -38.32 15.37
CA SER A 173 -7.56 -37.18 15.47
C SER A 173 -7.69 -36.40 14.17
N PHE A 174 -8.88 -35.86 13.95
CA PHE A 174 -9.24 -35.01 12.80
C PHE A 174 -10.21 -33.93 13.26
N TYR A 175 -10.50 -32.99 12.36
CA TYR A 175 -11.43 -31.90 12.60
C TYR A 175 -12.64 -31.99 11.67
N ILE A 176 -13.77 -31.50 12.16
CA ILE A 176 -15.03 -31.38 11.44
C ILE A 176 -15.60 -29.98 11.63
N ASP A 177 -16.43 -29.58 10.68
CA ASP A 177 -16.81 -28.19 10.45
C ASP A 177 -18.33 -27.96 10.58
N ASP A 178 -19.08 -28.93 11.09
CA ASP A 178 -20.52 -28.89 11.37
C ASP A 178 -20.83 -29.42 12.78
N TYR A 179 -21.98 -29.02 13.33
CA TYR A 179 -22.47 -29.40 14.67
C TYR A 179 -23.31 -30.68 14.67
N LYS A 180 -24.13 -30.94 13.64
CA LYS A 180 -24.99 -32.14 13.61
C LYS A 180 -24.14 -33.40 13.56
N THR A 181 -23.19 -33.43 12.64
CA THR A 181 -22.15 -34.46 12.52
C THR A 181 -21.32 -34.60 13.79
N ALA A 182 -20.99 -33.50 14.48
CA ALA A 182 -20.28 -33.54 15.77
C ALA A 182 -21.09 -34.20 16.90
N VAL A 183 -22.40 -33.95 16.97
CA VAL A 183 -23.30 -34.60 17.93
C VAL A 183 -23.50 -36.08 17.57
N ALA A 184 -23.65 -36.41 16.28
CA ALA A 184 -23.73 -37.79 15.81
C ALA A 184 -22.46 -38.58 16.17
N LEU A 185 -21.28 -38.01 15.91
CA LEU A 185 -19.97 -38.56 16.28
C LEU A 185 -19.80 -38.72 17.79
N GLN A 186 -20.20 -37.74 18.60
CA GLN A 186 -20.19 -37.90 20.07
C GLN A 186 -21.12 -39.04 20.52
N SER A 187 -22.22 -39.25 19.81
CA SER A 187 -23.14 -40.36 20.08
C SER A 187 -22.57 -41.74 19.70
N CYS A 188 -21.46 -41.83 18.96
CA CYS A 188 -20.83 -43.09 18.57
C CYS A 188 -19.96 -43.72 19.68
N ASP A 189 -19.63 -42.95 20.73
CA ASP A 189 -18.70 -43.36 21.80
C ASP A 189 -19.13 -44.69 22.46
N TYR A 190 -18.23 -45.69 22.46
CA TYR A 190 -18.43 -47.07 22.91
C TYR A 190 -19.54 -47.89 22.21
N LYS A 191 -20.13 -47.41 21.10
CA LYS A 191 -21.19 -48.15 20.38
C LYS A 191 -20.65 -49.06 19.27
N ILE A 192 -19.62 -48.62 18.56
CA ILE A 192 -18.98 -49.38 17.48
C ILE A 192 -18.02 -50.40 18.10
N THR A 193 -18.14 -51.68 17.70
CA THR A 193 -17.22 -52.75 18.13
C THR A 193 -16.36 -53.15 16.93
N MET A 194 -15.05 -53.14 17.11
CA MET A 194 -14.05 -53.48 16.10
C MET A 194 -13.81 -54.98 16.00
N SER A 195 -13.08 -55.41 14.96
CA SER A 195 -12.76 -56.82 14.67
C SER A 195 -11.93 -57.54 15.75
N ASP A 196 -11.24 -56.79 16.60
CA ASP A 196 -10.51 -57.26 17.79
C ASP A 196 -11.38 -57.28 19.07
N GLY A 197 -12.68 -56.99 18.96
CA GLY A 197 -13.60 -56.84 20.08
C GLY A 197 -13.47 -55.52 20.84
N PHE A 198 -12.57 -54.61 20.44
CA PHE A 198 -12.42 -53.31 21.07
C PHE A 198 -13.60 -52.39 20.75
N LYS A 199 -14.08 -51.64 21.75
CA LYS A 199 -15.16 -50.65 21.55
C LYS A 199 -14.57 -49.28 21.25
N LEU A 200 -14.87 -48.74 20.07
CA LEU A 200 -14.33 -47.49 19.59
C LEU A 200 -14.73 -46.33 20.52
N GLN A 201 -13.73 -45.58 21.00
CA GLN A 201 -13.95 -44.36 21.76
C GLN A 201 -13.90 -43.16 20.82
N VAL A 202 -14.89 -42.26 20.91
CA VAL A 202 -15.03 -41.09 20.02
C VAL A 202 -15.21 -39.83 20.86
N LYS A 203 -14.10 -39.15 21.14
CA LYS A 203 -14.02 -37.98 22.04
C LYS A 203 -14.07 -36.70 21.22
N VAL A 204 -15.27 -36.13 21.08
CA VAL A 204 -15.50 -34.86 20.40
C VAL A 204 -15.32 -33.68 21.36
N LYS A 205 -14.59 -32.64 20.95
CA LYS A 205 -14.39 -31.38 21.69
C LYS A 205 -14.49 -30.17 20.75
N PRO A 206 -15.08 -29.04 21.17
CA PRO A 206 -14.99 -27.79 20.41
C PRO A 206 -13.54 -27.34 20.22
N GLY A 207 -13.17 -26.90 19.01
CA GLY A 207 -11.83 -26.39 18.71
C GLY A 207 -11.43 -26.54 17.24
N PHE A 208 -10.39 -25.80 16.86
CA PHE A 208 -9.74 -25.82 15.54
C PHE A 208 -8.22 -26.02 15.73
N PRO A 209 -7.47 -26.49 14.72
CA PRO A 209 -6.03 -26.72 14.87
C PRO A 209 -5.23 -25.42 14.87
N VAL A 210 -4.09 -25.43 15.57
CA VAL A 210 -3.00 -24.50 15.28
C VAL A 210 -2.41 -24.85 13.91
N TYR A 211 -2.08 -23.83 13.13
CA TYR A 211 -1.51 -23.96 11.80
C TYR A 211 -0.47 -22.86 11.57
N ASP A 212 0.55 -23.16 10.77
CA ASP A 212 1.60 -22.24 10.34
C ASP A 212 1.59 -22.13 8.80
N ILE A 213 2.25 -21.10 8.25
CA ILE A 213 2.21 -20.80 6.79
C ILE A 213 3.60 -20.90 6.17
N ASP A 214 4.04 -22.13 5.96
CA ASP A 214 5.30 -22.46 5.27
C ASP A 214 5.19 -22.21 3.76
N ASP A 215 6.32 -22.02 3.08
CA ASP A 215 6.34 -21.86 1.61
C ASP A 215 5.81 -23.10 0.86
N LYS A 216 6.02 -24.30 1.41
CA LYS A 216 5.42 -25.55 0.91
C LYS A 216 3.88 -25.52 0.93
N LEU A 217 3.28 -24.83 1.90
CA LEU A 217 1.83 -24.60 1.90
C LEU A 217 1.45 -23.59 0.82
N LYS A 218 2.22 -22.51 0.62
CA LYS A 218 1.98 -21.53 -0.46
C LYS A 218 2.02 -22.20 -1.85
N GLU A 219 2.93 -23.13 -2.09
CA GLU A 219 2.98 -23.93 -3.32
C GLU A 219 1.73 -24.80 -3.52
N ARG A 220 1.29 -25.52 -2.48
CA ARG A 220 0.05 -26.32 -2.54
C ARG A 220 -1.20 -25.45 -2.72
N LEU A 221 -1.23 -24.26 -2.11
CA LEU A 221 -2.27 -23.26 -2.35
C LEU A 221 -2.27 -22.78 -3.82
N LYS A 222 -1.10 -22.47 -4.41
CA LYS A 222 -0.98 -22.13 -5.85
C LYS A 222 -1.57 -23.23 -6.73
N GLN A 223 -1.24 -24.50 -6.46
CA GLN A 223 -1.74 -25.65 -7.23
C GLN A 223 -3.27 -25.85 -7.11
N ALA A 224 -3.82 -25.81 -5.90
CA ALA A 224 -5.25 -25.97 -5.67
C ALA A 224 -6.08 -24.81 -6.26
N MET A 225 -5.55 -23.58 -6.21
CA MET A 225 -6.19 -22.42 -6.85
C MET A 225 -6.13 -22.48 -8.38
N GLY A 226 -5.04 -23.00 -8.96
CA GLY A 226 -4.93 -23.24 -10.40
C GLY A 226 -6.04 -24.17 -10.93
N LYS A 227 -6.35 -25.27 -10.21
CA LYS A 227 -7.47 -26.16 -10.54
C LYS A 227 -8.86 -25.51 -10.38
N ARG A 228 -8.96 -24.43 -9.60
CA ARG A 228 -10.21 -23.71 -9.27
C ARG A 228 -10.41 -22.42 -10.08
N TYR A 229 -9.49 -22.14 -11.01
CA TYR A 229 -9.52 -20.97 -11.87
C TYR A 229 -10.09 -21.33 -13.25
N VAL A 230 -11.09 -20.58 -13.70
CA VAL A 230 -11.70 -20.68 -15.03
C VAL A 230 -11.16 -19.54 -15.89
N GLN A 231 -10.33 -19.89 -16.88
CA GLN A 231 -9.65 -18.92 -17.74
C GLN A 231 -10.65 -18.09 -18.57
N ASP A 232 -11.64 -18.75 -19.19
CA ASP A 232 -12.62 -18.13 -20.11
C ASP A 232 -13.44 -16.98 -19.50
N THR A 233 -13.59 -16.98 -18.17
CA THR A 233 -14.41 -16.02 -17.41
C THR A 233 -13.60 -15.22 -16.39
N ASN A 234 -12.27 -15.36 -16.39
CA ASN A 234 -11.36 -14.79 -15.37
C ASN A 234 -11.90 -14.98 -13.94
N ALA A 235 -12.37 -16.20 -13.63
CA ALA A 235 -13.15 -16.51 -12.43
C ALA A 235 -12.44 -17.50 -11.50
N LEU A 236 -12.38 -17.19 -10.19
CA LEU A 236 -11.75 -18.06 -9.18
C LEU A 236 -12.76 -18.57 -8.15
N ASN A 237 -12.84 -19.91 -8.01
CA ASN A 237 -13.77 -20.57 -7.10
C ASN A 237 -13.12 -21.02 -5.79
N LEU A 238 -13.07 -20.14 -4.79
CA LEU A 238 -12.64 -20.43 -3.42
C LEU A 238 -13.80 -20.85 -2.49
N SER A 239 -14.93 -21.34 -3.02
CA SER A 239 -16.03 -21.81 -2.16
C SER A 239 -15.60 -23.02 -1.31
N LYS A 240 -16.00 -22.99 -0.03
CA LYS A 240 -15.75 -24.02 1.01
C LYS A 240 -14.30 -24.52 1.01
N PHE A 241 -13.33 -23.61 0.89
CA PHE A 241 -11.93 -23.92 0.57
C PHE A 241 -11.24 -24.83 1.60
N HIS A 242 -11.69 -24.81 2.85
CA HIS A 242 -11.23 -25.71 3.91
C HIS A 242 -11.64 -27.19 3.74
N ARG A 243 -12.51 -27.50 2.77
CA ARG A 243 -12.89 -28.86 2.36
C ARG A 243 -12.30 -29.27 1.00
N ASP A 244 -11.32 -28.54 0.47
CA ASP A 244 -10.67 -28.89 -0.78
C ASP A 244 -9.91 -30.22 -0.68
N PRO A 245 -10.10 -31.19 -1.60
CA PRO A 245 -9.54 -32.53 -1.45
C PRO A 245 -8.01 -32.59 -1.58
N ASP A 246 -7.37 -31.65 -2.32
CA ASP A 246 -5.90 -31.60 -2.45
C ASP A 246 -5.21 -31.00 -1.21
N LEU A 247 -5.99 -30.32 -0.35
CA LEU A 247 -5.50 -29.59 0.82
C LEU A 247 -5.96 -30.19 2.15
N CYS A 248 -7.22 -30.61 2.26
CA CYS A 248 -7.87 -30.85 3.56
C CYS A 248 -7.39 -32.10 4.30
N SER A 249 -6.70 -33.04 3.63
CA SER A 249 -6.04 -34.16 4.31
C SER A 249 -4.85 -33.68 5.16
N ASP A 250 -4.03 -32.77 4.61
CA ASP A 250 -2.69 -32.42 5.11
C ASP A 250 -2.66 -31.05 5.81
N TYR A 251 -3.56 -30.14 5.44
CA TYR A 251 -3.52 -28.72 5.79
C TYR A 251 -4.88 -28.15 6.23
N PHE A 252 -4.85 -27.03 6.98
CA PHE A 252 -6.02 -26.34 7.49
C PHE A 252 -6.21 -24.97 6.79
N CYS A 253 -6.72 -24.99 5.56
CA CYS A 253 -6.84 -23.80 4.70
C CYS A 253 -8.14 -23.01 4.96
N ALA A 254 -8.34 -22.53 6.19
CA ALA A 254 -9.60 -21.91 6.60
C ALA A 254 -9.63 -20.38 6.41
N LEU A 255 -10.34 -19.92 5.37
CA LEU A 255 -10.40 -18.51 4.97
C LEU A 255 -11.12 -17.56 5.96
N PHE A 256 -11.75 -18.07 7.03
CA PHE A 256 -12.24 -17.19 8.11
C PHE A 256 -11.11 -16.61 8.97
N HIS A 257 -9.89 -17.16 8.90
CA HIS A 257 -8.75 -16.62 9.64
C HIS A 257 -8.04 -15.52 8.83
N PRO A 258 -7.89 -14.28 9.35
CA PRO A 258 -7.40 -13.14 8.58
C PRO A 258 -6.08 -13.36 7.83
N ILE A 259 -5.11 -14.03 8.47
CA ILE A 259 -3.78 -14.26 7.87
C ILE A 259 -3.89 -15.18 6.65
N MET A 260 -4.64 -16.30 6.77
CA MET A 260 -4.84 -17.26 5.68
C MET A 260 -5.57 -16.60 4.50
N LEU A 261 -6.59 -15.79 4.77
CA LEU A 261 -7.32 -15.04 3.76
C LEU A 261 -6.41 -14.05 3.01
N ILE A 262 -5.57 -13.30 3.74
CA ILE A 262 -4.64 -12.34 3.12
C ILE A 262 -3.60 -13.08 2.27
N THR A 263 -2.94 -14.11 2.79
CA THR A 263 -1.94 -14.89 2.01
C THR A 263 -2.55 -15.50 0.75
N VAL A 264 -3.79 -15.99 0.81
CA VAL A 264 -4.50 -16.51 -0.38
C VAL A 264 -4.78 -15.39 -1.39
N LEU A 265 -5.30 -14.24 -0.96
CA LEU A 265 -5.54 -13.10 -1.86
C LEU A 265 -4.25 -12.47 -2.39
N ASP A 266 -3.15 -12.56 -1.65
CA ASP A 266 -1.82 -12.11 -2.08
C ASP A 266 -1.30 -12.96 -3.23
N ILE A 267 -1.35 -14.29 -3.09
CA ILE A 267 -0.99 -15.25 -4.14
C ILE A 267 -1.90 -15.06 -5.37
N VAL A 268 -3.21 -14.86 -5.19
CA VAL A 268 -4.12 -14.63 -6.33
C VAL A 268 -3.77 -13.35 -7.08
N ALA A 269 -3.38 -12.28 -6.39
CA ALA A 269 -2.96 -11.03 -7.05
C ALA A 269 -1.61 -11.13 -7.77
N GLU A 270 -0.70 -12.00 -7.30
CA GLU A 270 0.59 -12.29 -7.94
C GLU A 270 0.42 -13.02 -9.28
N HIS A 271 -0.54 -13.95 -9.40
CA HIS A 271 -0.69 -14.82 -10.59
C HIS A 271 -1.89 -14.46 -11.47
N ILE A 272 -2.92 -13.81 -10.91
CA ILE A 272 -4.20 -13.51 -11.56
C ILE A 272 -4.60 -12.04 -11.28
N PRO A 273 -3.79 -11.04 -11.69
CA PRO A 273 -4.10 -9.62 -11.44
C PRO A 273 -5.33 -9.11 -12.21
N ASN A 274 -5.77 -9.85 -13.24
CA ASN A 274 -6.92 -9.52 -14.09
C ASN A 274 -8.24 -10.17 -13.65
N LEU A 275 -8.33 -10.70 -12.41
CA LEU A 275 -9.51 -11.41 -11.91
C LEU A 275 -10.81 -10.58 -12.04
N GLU A 276 -11.83 -11.15 -12.68
CA GLU A 276 -13.14 -10.49 -12.90
C GLU A 276 -14.24 -11.05 -11.99
N ALA A 277 -14.12 -12.31 -11.55
CA ALA A 277 -15.08 -12.95 -10.66
C ALA A 277 -14.42 -13.73 -9.52
N LEU A 278 -14.94 -13.58 -8.29
CA LEU A 278 -14.43 -14.25 -7.10
C LEU A 278 -15.56 -14.88 -6.28
N ASN A 279 -15.50 -16.20 -6.07
CA ASN A 279 -16.41 -16.91 -5.18
C ASN A 279 -15.72 -17.27 -3.86
N LEU A 280 -16.28 -16.81 -2.74
CA LEU A 280 -15.87 -17.03 -1.36
C LEU A 280 -17.00 -17.68 -0.51
N GLU A 281 -17.94 -18.39 -1.13
CA GLU A 281 -19.12 -18.94 -0.47
C GLU A 281 -18.80 -20.05 0.56
N GLY A 282 -19.54 -20.07 1.66
CA GLY A 282 -19.47 -21.13 2.67
C GLY A 282 -18.18 -21.19 3.49
N ASN A 283 -17.32 -20.17 3.42
CA ASN A 283 -16.04 -20.08 4.14
C ASN A 283 -16.16 -19.61 5.61
N LYS A 284 -17.39 -19.40 6.11
CA LYS A 284 -17.71 -18.96 7.49
C LYS A 284 -17.16 -17.57 7.86
N LEU A 285 -16.92 -16.69 6.87
CA LEU A 285 -16.46 -15.32 7.08
C LEU A 285 -17.40 -14.57 8.06
N GLN A 286 -16.87 -14.10 9.20
CA GLN A 286 -17.62 -13.33 10.22
C GLN A 286 -17.31 -11.83 10.20
N ASN A 287 -16.12 -11.46 9.72
CA ASN A 287 -15.67 -10.09 9.55
C ASN A 287 -15.05 -9.99 8.15
N ILE A 288 -15.51 -9.03 7.35
CA ILE A 288 -15.07 -8.81 5.97
C ILE A 288 -14.24 -7.53 5.78
N GLU A 289 -13.83 -6.84 6.86
CA GLU A 289 -12.91 -5.69 6.81
C GLU A 289 -11.64 -5.99 5.98
N ARG A 290 -11.12 -7.21 6.06
CA ARG A 290 -9.90 -7.62 5.34
C ARG A 290 -10.13 -7.82 3.84
N LEU A 291 -11.37 -7.90 3.37
CA LEU A 291 -11.70 -7.86 1.94
C LEU A 291 -11.57 -6.46 1.33
N SER A 292 -11.37 -5.40 2.13
CA SER A 292 -10.99 -4.07 1.62
C SER A 292 -9.70 -4.07 0.78
N ILE A 293 -8.87 -5.10 0.92
CA ILE A 293 -7.68 -5.31 0.08
C ILE A 293 -8.05 -5.62 -1.40
N LEU A 294 -9.25 -6.15 -1.66
CA LEU A 294 -9.71 -6.47 -3.02
C LEU A 294 -9.72 -5.22 -3.91
N THR A 295 -10.19 -4.09 -3.40
CA THR A 295 -10.24 -2.80 -4.13
C THR A 295 -8.86 -2.33 -4.60
N LYS A 296 -7.80 -2.69 -3.87
CA LYS A 296 -6.42 -2.34 -4.21
C LYS A 296 -5.73 -3.36 -5.14
N LYS A 297 -6.22 -4.59 -5.18
CA LYS A 297 -5.56 -5.72 -5.87
C LYS A 297 -6.26 -6.18 -7.16
N PHE A 298 -7.58 -6.03 -7.24
CA PHE A 298 -8.40 -6.53 -8.35
C PHE A 298 -9.29 -5.41 -8.91
N SER A 299 -8.67 -4.46 -9.61
CA SER A 299 -9.35 -3.30 -10.21
C SER A 299 -10.37 -3.65 -11.29
N LYS A 300 -10.37 -4.89 -11.78
CA LYS A 300 -11.31 -5.47 -12.76
C LYS A 300 -12.40 -6.36 -12.14
N LEU A 301 -12.44 -6.52 -10.81
CA LEU A 301 -13.40 -7.40 -10.14
C LEU A 301 -14.84 -6.86 -10.26
N LYS A 302 -15.70 -7.59 -10.98
CA LYS A 302 -17.11 -7.29 -11.24
C LYS A 302 -18.07 -8.17 -10.45
N ILE A 303 -17.70 -9.43 -10.20
CA ILE A 303 -18.58 -10.42 -9.57
C ILE A 303 -17.98 -10.88 -8.23
N LEU A 304 -18.75 -10.78 -7.15
CA LEU A 304 -18.34 -11.23 -5.83
C LEU A 304 -19.43 -12.09 -5.17
N PHE A 305 -19.16 -13.37 -4.95
CA PHE A 305 -20.05 -14.25 -4.19
C PHE A 305 -19.50 -14.47 -2.78
N ILE A 306 -20.24 -13.97 -1.77
CA ILE A 306 -19.92 -14.09 -0.35
C ILE A 306 -21.08 -14.72 0.45
N GLY A 307 -21.97 -15.46 -0.21
CA GLY A 307 -23.04 -16.27 0.38
C GLY A 307 -22.58 -17.38 1.34
N ASP A 308 -23.53 -17.99 2.07
CA ASP A 308 -23.31 -19.04 3.09
C ASP A 308 -22.27 -18.73 4.18
N ASN A 309 -21.88 -17.46 4.32
CA ASN A 309 -20.96 -16.98 5.35
C ASN A 309 -21.72 -16.59 6.64
N LYS A 310 -21.07 -15.83 7.52
CA LYS A 310 -21.60 -15.47 8.85
C LYS A 310 -21.65 -13.95 9.07
N ILE A 311 -21.79 -13.18 7.99
CA ILE A 311 -21.96 -11.72 8.00
C ILE A 311 -23.31 -11.40 8.65
N ARG A 312 -23.29 -10.61 9.74
CA ARG A 312 -24.48 -10.33 10.57
C ARG A 312 -25.14 -9.00 10.25
N ASP A 313 -24.38 -8.04 9.74
CA ASP A 313 -24.79 -6.64 9.69
C ASP A 313 -24.39 -6.00 8.36
N ILE A 314 -25.30 -5.20 7.80
CA ILE A 314 -25.15 -4.64 6.46
C ILE A 314 -23.99 -3.62 6.38
N TYR A 315 -23.62 -3.00 7.51
CA TYR A 315 -22.51 -2.05 7.56
C TYR A 315 -21.14 -2.70 7.34
N GLN A 316 -21.02 -4.03 7.49
CA GLN A 316 -19.76 -4.71 7.19
C GLN A 316 -19.40 -4.61 5.70
N LEU A 317 -20.39 -4.40 4.82
CA LEU A 317 -20.20 -4.15 3.39
C LEU A 317 -19.57 -2.78 3.12
N ASP A 318 -19.58 -1.83 4.07
CA ASP A 318 -18.91 -0.52 3.90
C ASP A 318 -17.38 -0.65 3.78
N ALA A 319 -16.80 -1.78 4.18
CA ALA A 319 -15.39 -2.11 3.95
C ALA A 319 -15.06 -2.52 2.49
N ILE A 320 -16.08 -2.82 1.67
CA ILE A 320 -15.92 -3.25 0.27
C ILE A 320 -16.76 -2.44 -0.73
N LYS A 321 -17.48 -1.40 -0.26
CA LYS A 321 -18.33 -0.51 -1.08
C LYS A 321 -17.62 0.11 -2.30
N ASP A 322 -16.30 0.30 -2.22
CA ASP A 322 -15.50 0.94 -3.26
C ASP A 322 -15.23 0.01 -4.47
N LEU A 323 -15.65 -1.27 -4.40
CA LEU A 323 -15.62 -2.22 -5.51
C LEU A 323 -16.72 -1.89 -6.55
N LYS A 324 -16.33 -1.91 -7.83
CA LYS A 324 -17.21 -1.66 -8.98
C LYS A 324 -17.92 -2.95 -9.41
N LEU A 325 -18.75 -3.50 -8.52
CA LEU A 325 -19.46 -4.76 -8.73
C LEU A 325 -20.71 -4.60 -9.62
N ASP A 326 -20.83 -5.50 -10.60
CA ASP A 326 -22.02 -5.72 -11.42
C ASP A 326 -22.95 -6.77 -10.78
N GLU A 327 -22.38 -7.80 -10.15
CA GLU A 327 -23.12 -8.90 -9.50
C GLU A 327 -22.57 -9.25 -8.10
N LEU A 328 -23.48 -9.40 -7.12
CA LEU A 328 -23.17 -9.68 -5.72
C LEU A 328 -24.11 -10.77 -5.17
N LYS A 329 -23.56 -11.71 -4.40
CA LYS A 329 -24.36 -12.76 -3.72
C LYS A 329 -24.05 -12.81 -2.24
N LEU A 330 -25.09 -12.69 -1.42
CA LEU A 330 -25.09 -12.60 0.04
C LEU A 330 -26.00 -13.65 0.71
N THR A 331 -26.85 -14.32 -0.06
CA THR A 331 -27.76 -15.41 0.34
C THR A 331 -27.11 -16.38 1.34
N GLY A 332 -27.87 -16.79 2.36
CA GLY A 332 -27.38 -17.67 3.43
C GLY A 332 -26.67 -16.94 4.58
N ASN A 333 -26.24 -15.68 4.42
CA ASN A 333 -25.69 -14.90 5.53
C ASN A 333 -26.78 -14.48 6.54
N PRO A 334 -26.46 -14.43 7.86
CA PRO A 334 -27.36 -13.95 8.90
C PRO A 334 -27.97 -12.56 8.64
N VAL A 335 -27.26 -11.65 7.97
CA VAL A 335 -27.79 -10.33 7.58
C VAL A 335 -29.11 -10.41 6.80
N CYS A 336 -29.25 -11.38 5.89
CA CYS A 336 -30.46 -11.56 5.07
C CYS A 336 -31.71 -11.87 5.92
N ASN A 337 -31.54 -12.50 7.09
CA ASN A 337 -32.67 -12.80 7.99
C ASN A 337 -33.36 -11.53 8.51
N LYS A 338 -32.64 -10.40 8.60
CA LYS A 338 -33.18 -9.11 9.07
C LYS A 338 -34.14 -8.47 8.07
N TYR A 339 -34.07 -8.85 6.79
CA TYR A 339 -34.83 -8.24 5.70
C TYR A 339 -35.92 -9.16 5.12
N LYS A 340 -36.23 -10.29 5.75
CA LYS A 340 -37.22 -11.28 5.26
C LYS A 340 -38.61 -10.73 4.91
N SER A 341 -39.02 -9.64 5.54
CA SER A 341 -40.29 -8.94 5.28
C SER A 341 -40.12 -7.58 4.57
N ARG A 342 -38.89 -7.24 4.15
CA ARG A 342 -38.44 -5.91 3.71
C ARG A 342 -37.40 -6.01 2.58
N GLN A 343 -37.72 -6.75 1.53
CA GLN A 343 -36.80 -6.99 0.40
C GLN A 343 -36.41 -5.68 -0.32
N ASN A 344 -37.30 -4.68 -0.36
CA ASN A 344 -37.01 -3.37 -0.95
C ASN A 344 -35.99 -2.58 -0.12
N ASP A 345 -36.09 -2.61 1.22
CA ASP A 345 -35.11 -2.01 2.13
C ASP A 345 -33.73 -2.64 1.92
N TYR A 346 -33.66 -3.97 1.76
CA TYR A 346 -32.43 -4.71 1.49
C TYR A 346 -31.76 -4.28 0.18
N ILE A 347 -32.52 -4.28 -0.93
CA ILE A 347 -32.03 -3.84 -2.24
C ILE A 347 -31.52 -2.38 -2.16
N SER A 348 -32.21 -1.52 -1.41
CA SER A 348 -31.84 -0.12 -1.21
C SER A 348 -30.57 0.05 -0.37
N ASP A 349 -30.45 -0.69 0.74
CA ASP A 349 -29.28 -0.68 1.63
C ASP A 349 -28.01 -1.25 0.96
N VAL A 350 -28.17 -2.21 0.05
CA VAL A 350 -27.09 -2.73 -0.79
C VAL A 350 -26.74 -1.73 -1.90
N ARG A 351 -27.73 -1.16 -2.61
CA ARG A 351 -27.47 -0.19 -3.69
C ARG A 351 -26.91 1.15 -3.23
N ARG A 352 -27.18 1.58 -1.99
CA ARG A 352 -26.48 2.72 -1.37
C ARG A 352 -24.96 2.51 -1.27
N ARG A 353 -24.50 1.24 -1.28
CA ARG A 353 -23.09 0.85 -1.23
C ARG A 353 -22.52 0.47 -2.58
N PHE A 354 -23.34 -0.16 -3.43
CA PHE A 354 -22.99 -0.56 -4.79
C PHE A 354 -23.98 0.05 -5.80
N PRO A 355 -23.85 1.34 -6.16
CA PRO A 355 -24.85 2.02 -6.99
C PRO A 355 -24.98 1.45 -8.40
N ARG A 356 -23.93 0.78 -8.92
CA ARG A 356 -23.88 0.18 -10.25
C ARG A 356 -24.42 -1.26 -10.30
N LEU A 357 -24.75 -1.86 -9.16
CA LEU A 357 -25.10 -3.28 -9.06
C LEU A 357 -26.34 -3.64 -9.90
N LEU A 358 -26.14 -4.55 -10.85
CA LEU A 358 -27.17 -5.04 -11.78
C LEU A 358 -27.84 -6.32 -11.25
N ARG A 359 -27.11 -7.16 -10.51
CA ARG A 359 -27.63 -8.43 -9.96
C ARG A 359 -27.30 -8.59 -8.49
N LEU A 360 -28.31 -8.98 -7.72
CA LEU A 360 -28.20 -9.28 -6.29
C LEU A 360 -28.88 -10.61 -6.00
N ASP A 361 -28.15 -11.56 -5.44
CA ASP A 361 -28.68 -12.87 -5.05
C ASP A 361 -29.39 -13.63 -6.20
N GLY A 362 -28.85 -13.50 -7.43
CA GLY A 362 -29.43 -14.07 -8.65
C GLY A 362 -30.66 -13.32 -9.19
N THR A 363 -31.12 -12.26 -8.51
CA THR A 363 -32.21 -11.39 -8.97
C THR A 363 -31.63 -10.22 -9.76
N GLU A 364 -32.11 -10.00 -10.99
CA GLU A 364 -31.80 -8.78 -11.74
C GLU A 364 -32.53 -7.57 -11.14
N LEU A 365 -31.77 -6.51 -10.88
CA LEU A 365 -32.24 -5.26 -10.30
C LEU A 365 -32.47 -4.23 -11.42
N PRO A 366 -33.55 -3.43 -11.40
CA PRO A 366 -33.81 -2.42 -12.43
C PRO A 366 -32.60 -1.51 -12.64
N ARG A 367 -32.19 -1.24 -13.88
CA ARG A 367 -30.96 -0.46 -14.15
C ARG A 367 -30.95 0.84 -13.32
N PRO A 368 -29.85 1.17 -12.63
CA PRO A 368 -29.81 2.36 -11.78
C PRO A 368 -30.18 3.61 -12.58
N ILE A 369 -31.02 4.49 -12.01
CA ILE A 369 -31.34 5.79 -12.60
C ILE A 369 -30.14 6.72 -12.34
N VAL A 370 -29.05 6.45 -13.08
CA VAL A 370 -27.94 7.39 -13.18
C VAL A 370 -28.44 8.52 -14.07
N PHE A 371 -28.70 9.68 -13.45
CA PHE A 371 -28.65 10.93 -14.21
C PHE A 371 -27.20 11.07 -14.67
N ASP A 372 -26.95 10.89 -15.96
CA ASP A 372 -25.61 10.90 -16.54
C ASP A 372 -25.10 12.34 -16.67
N VAL A 373 -24.95 12.98 -15.51
CA VAL A 373 -23.99 14.06 -15.31
C VAL A 373 -22.63 13.41 -15.48
N VAL A 374 -22.16 13.38 -16.72
CA VAL A 374 -20.92 12.68 -17.11
C VAL A 374 -19.80 13.22 -16.24
N ASP A 375 -19.20 12.34 -15.43
CA ASP A 375 -18.15 12.68 -14.47
C ASP A 375 -16.79 12.89 -15.18
N GLU A 376 -16.77 13.83 -16.13
CA GLU A 376 -15.57 14.39 -16.77
C GLU A 376 -14.59 14.94 -15.72
N ALA A 377 -15.06 15.21 -14.49
CA ALA A 377 -14.28 15.53 -13.31
C ALA A 377 -13.11 14.56 -13.00
N ALA A 378 -13.11 13.36 -13.59
CA ALA A 378 -12.04 12.37 -13.45
C ALA A 378 -11.02 12.32 -14.61
N LYS A 379 -11.17 13.12 -15.67
CA LYS A 379 -10.21 13.20 -16.79
C LYS A 379 -9.37 14.47 -16.70
N THR A 380 -8.25 14.40 -15.98
CA THR A 380 -7.18 15.38 -16.14
C THR A 380 -6.70 15.39 -17.60
N PRO A 381 -6.53 16.56 -18.24
CA PRO A 381 -5.93 16.64 -19.58
C PRO A 381 -4.56 15.92 -19.64
N PRO A 382 -4.19 15.34 -20.80
CA PRO A 382 -2.90 14.68 -20.94
C PRO A 382 -1.77 15.69 -20.73
N SER A 383 -0.80 15.34 -19.90
CA SER A 383 0.38 16.16 -19.66
C SER A 383 1.20 16.35 -20.94
N GLN A 384 1.66 17.57 -21.19
CA GLN A 384 2.47 17.93 -22.35
C GLN A 384 3.85 18.39 -21.89
N ARG A 385 4.90 18.12 -22.68
CA ARG A 385 6.27 18.52 -22.33
C ARG A 385 6.49 20.04 -22.49
N MET A 386 5.76 20.66 -23.42
CA MET A 386 5.89 22.09 -23.72
C MET A 386 4.51 22.68 -24.01
N PHE A 387 4.22 23.85 -23.46
CA PHE A 387 3.06 24.66 -23.83
C PHE A 387 3.52 25.90 -24.60
N VAL A 388 3.17 25.95 -25.89
CA VAL A 388 3.58 27.01 -26.83
C VAL A 388 2.38 27.44 -27.67
N THR A 389 2.22 28.75 -27.85
CA THR A 389 1.19 29.37 -28.72
C THR A 389 1.75 30.02 -29.98
N ASP A 390 3.04 30.40 -29.99
CA ASP A 390 3.75 30.97 -31.15
C ASP A 390 5.10 30.29 -31.34
N ALA A 391 5.33 29.76 -32.55
CA ALA A 391 6.57 29.08 -32.92
C ALA A 391 7.79 30.03 -32.94
N LYS A 392 7.61 31.32 -33.23
CA LYS A 392 8.71 32.30 -33.20
C LYS A 392 9.15 32.58 -31.76
N ALA A 393 8.19 32.77 -30.86
CA ALA A 393 8.45 32.88 -29.44
C ALA A 393 9.12 31.63 -28.87
N GLN A 394 8.74 30.43 -29.32
CA GLN A 394 9.43 29.18 -28.98
C GLN A 394 10.88 29.16 -29.44
N GLU A 395 11.17 29.54 -30.69
CA GLU A 395 12.55 29.57 -31.21
C GLU A 395 13.42 30.53 -30.39
N ILE A 396 12.95 31.77 -30.20
CA ILE A 396 13.60 32.80 -29.39
C ILE A 396 13.86 32.30 -27.96
N ALA A 397 12.83 31.75 -27.29
CA ALA A 397 12.97 31.22 -25.93
C ALA A 397 13.96 30.04 -25.88
N SER A 398 13.93 29.14 -26.86
CA SER A 398 14.82 27.97 -26.88
C SER A 398 16.29 28.38 -27.06
N GLN A 399 16.57 29.30 -27.99
CA GLN A 399 17.91 29.83 -28.22
C GLN A 399 18.42 30.61 -27.00
N PHE A 400 17.59 31.51 -26.44
CA PHE A 400 17.91 32.29 -25.25
C PHE A 400 18.27 31.38 -24.06
N LEU A 401 17.45 30.35 -23.81
CA LEU A 401 17.66 29.43 -22.69
C LEU A 401 18.85 28.51 -22.90
N GLN A 402 19.11 28.04 -24.13
CA GLN A 402 20.30 27.27 -24.44
C GLN A 402 21.56 28.08 -24.10
N GLN A 403 21.66 29.32 -24.58
CA GLN A 403 22.76 30.22 -24.26
C GLN A 403 22.86 30.48 -22.74
N TYR A 404 21.74 30.80 -22.10
CA TYR A 404 21.69 31.06 -20.66
C TYR A 404 22.22 29.88 -19.83
N PHE A 405 21.74 28.66 -20.08
CA PHE A 405 22.18 27.49 -19.31
C PHE A 405 23.61 27.04 -19.66
N THR A 406 24.07 27.21 -20.91
CA THR A 406 25.48 27.01 -21.27
C THR A 406 26.42 27.93 -20.47
N ILE A 407 26.05 29.20 -20.28
CA ILE A 407 26.84 30.12 -19.43
C ILE A 407 26.67 29.77 -17.94
N PHE A 408 25.46 29.43 -17.50
CA PHE A 408 25.15 29.09 -16.10
C PHE A 408 25.87 27.83 -15.58
N ASP A 409 26.13 26.85 -16.44
CA ASP A 409 26.88 25.63 -16.08
C ASP A 409 28.38 25.71 -16.39
N SER A 410 28.86 26.83 -16.95
CA SER A 410 30.29 27.10 -17.10
C SER A 410 30.96 27.45 -15.76
N GLU A 411 32.28 27.41 -15.73
CA GLU A 411 33.07 27.84 -14.55
C GLU A 411 32.89 29.33 -14.24
N ASN A 412 32.55 30.16 -15.24
CA ASN A 412 32.46 31.62 -15.11
C ASN A 412 31.08 32.15 -15.53
N ARG A 413 30.24 32.43 -14.53
CA ARG A 413 28.88 32.98 -14.74
C ARG A 413 28.81 34.49 -14.99
N GLN A 414 29.94 35.21 -14.99
CA GLN A 414 29.96 36.67 -15.21
C GLN A 414 29.34 37.14 -16.55
N PRO A 415 29.44 36.41 -17.69
CA PRO A 415 28.79 36.81 -18.95
C PRO A 415 27.26 36.88 -18.87
N LEU A 416 26.62 36.35 -17.82
CA LEU A 416 25.20 36.59 -17.58
C LEU A 416 24.87 38.07 -17.31
N LEU A 417 25.86 38.93 -17.01
CA LEU A 417 25.65 40.37 -16.82
C LEU A 417 25.03 41.06 -18.03
N ASP A 418 25.22 40.53 -19.24
CA ASP A 418 24.62 41.07 -20.46
C ASP A 418 23.23 40.46 -20.75
N ALA A 419 22.88 39.35 -20.09
CA ALA A 419 21.56 38.74 -20.13
C ALA A 419 20.57 39.31 -19.08
N TYR A 420 21.02 40.14 -18.14
CA TYR A 420 20.17 40.80 -17.14
C TYR A 420 20.06 42.30 -17.41
N ASN A 421 18.83 42.82 -17.48
CA ASN A 421 18.58 44.26 -17.58
C ASN A 421 19.12 44.99 -16.34
N GLU A 422 19.45 46.29 -16.46
CA GLU A 422 20.03 47.08 -15.37
C GLU A 422 19.25 46.98 -14.05
N HIS A 423 17.91 46.96 -14.12
CA HIS A 423 17.02 46.86 -12.96
C HIS A 423 16.39 45.47 -12.79
N ALA A 424 17.09 44.40 -13.19
CA ALA A 424 16.62 43.03 -13.03
C ALA A 424 16.32 42.65 -11.58
N LEU A 425 15.30 41.82 -11.36
CA LEU A 425 14.89 41.34 -10.04
C LEU A 425 15.00 39.81 -9.95
N PHE A 426 15.78 39.28 -9.02
CA PHE A 426 15.90 37.83 -8.76
C PHE A 426 15.46 37.49 -7.34
N SER A 427 14.75 36.36 -7.17
CA SER A 427 14.64 35.71 -5.86
C SER A 427 14.56 34.18 -5.92
N MET A 428 15.07 33.53 -4.88
CA MET A 428 15.08 32.07 -4.75
C MET A 428 14.11 31.61 -3.66
N THR A 429 13.49 30.45 -3.86
CA THR A 429 12.70 29.73 -2.86
C THR A 429 13.10 28.26 -2.84
N ILE A 430 12.91 27.57 -1.71
CA ILE A 430 13.12 26.13 -1.63
C ILE A 430 11.95 25.42 -0.94
N ASN A 431 11.68 24.17 -1.34
CA ASN A 431 10.81 23.31 -0.55
C ASN A 431 11.51 22.88 0.74
N THR A 432 10.89 23.18 1.88
CA THR A 432 11.42 22.96 3.24
C THR A 432 10.78 21.79 3.96
N SER A 433 9.89 21.02 3.31
CA SER A 433 9.01 20.09 4.02
C SER A 433 9.70 18.84 4.59
N ASN A 434 10.76 18.32 3.95
CA ASN A 434 11.15 16.91 4.14
C ASN A 434 12.65 16.58 4.21
N ASN A 435 13.61 17.53 4.17
CA ASN A 435 15.04 17.15 4.30
C ASN A 435 16.02 18.30 4.61
N ASN A 436 17.04 18.02 5.44
CA ASN A 436 18.20 18.91 5.69
C ASN A 436 19.19 18.97 4.50
N LYS A 437 18.89 18.31 3.37
CA LYS A 437 19.79 18.18 2.20
C LYS A 437 19.87 19.45 1.31
N LEU A 438 19.14 20.51 1.65
CA LEU A 438 19.12 21.81 0.94
C LEU A 438 19.71 22.97 1.78
N ASN A 439 20.44 22.67 2.86
CA ASN A 439 20.92 23.68 3.82
C ASN A 439 21.71 24.85 3.21
N GLY A 440 22.49 24.63 2.14
CA GLY A 440 23.22 25.71 1.46
C GLY A 440 22.29 26.79 0.87
N TYR A 441 21.16 26.38 0.28
CA TYR A 441 20.17 27.29 -0.30
C TYR A 441 19.20 27.89 0.74
N PHE A 442 19.16 27.34 1.96
CA PHE A 442 18.22 27.75 3.01
C PHE A 442 18.42 29.20 3.47
N LEU A 443 19.66 29.71 3.47
CA LEU A 443 20.00 31.04 3.97
C LEU A 443 19.36 32.19 3.18
N GLU A 444 19.03 31.95 1.90
CA GLU A 444 18.52 32.96 0.96
C GLU A 444 17.13 32.57 0.41
N ASN A 445 16.40 31.72 1.14
CA ASN A 445 15.05 31.24 0.80
C ASN A 445 13.95 32.27 1.10
N ARG A 446 13.40 32.93 0.07
CA ARG A 446 12.39 34.00 0.18
C ARG A 446 10.95 33.49 0.27
N ASN A 447 10.63 32.59 1.21
CA ASN A 447 9.24 32.14 1.40
C ASN A 447 8.40 33.17 2.18
N LEU A 448 7.53 33.89 1.46
CA LEU A 448 6.69 34.96 2.01
C LEU A 448 5.62 34.48 3.02
N PHE A 449 5.19 33.22 2.95
CA PHE A 449 4.27 32.61 3.92
C PHE A 449 4.94 32.29 5.28
N ARG A 450 6.28 32.35 5.35
CA ARG A 450 7.06 32.04 6.56
C ARG A 450 7.86 33.23 7.10
N ILE A 451 8.22 34.18 6.23
CA ILE A 451 8.97 35.38 6.60
C ILE A 451 7.98 36.53 6.72
N ASN A 452 7.73 37.02 7.94
CA ASN A 452 6.90 38.21 8.18
C ASN A 452 7.73 39.51 8.28
N ASP A 453 9.03 39.39 8.53
CA ASP A 453 10.01 40.48 8.59
C ASP A 453 10.19 41.15 7.22
N THR A 454 9.79 42.42 7.10
CA THR A 454 9.85 43.21 5.86
C THR A 454 11.27 43.47 5.38
N VAL A 455 12.22 43.67 6.29
CA VAL A 455 13.64 43.91 5.96
C VAL A 455 14.25 42.64 5.36
N ARG A 456 13.89 41.45 5.88
CA ARG A 456 14.27 40.17 5.25
C ARG A 456 13.59 39.95 3.90
N ARG A 457 12.29 40.26 3.77
CA ARG A 457 11.57 40.17 2.48
C ARG A 457 12.22 41.01 1.37
N GLN A 458 12.83 42.14 1.75
CA GLN A 458 13.64 42.99 0.87
C GLN A 458 15.05 42.42 0.64
N LYS A 459 15.79 42.03 1.69
CA LYS A 459 17.17 41.50 1.58
C LYS A 459 17.27 40.29 0.64
N PHE A 460 16.29 39.39 0.68
CA PHE A 460 16.28 38.18 -0.15
C PHE A 460 15.79 38.41 -1.60
N LEU A 461 15.44 39.65 -1.97
CA LEU A 461 15.21 40.06 -3.36
C LEU A 461 16.49 40.74 -3.85
N LYS A 462 17.21 40.12 -4.79
CA LYS A 462 18.36 40.75 -5.45
C LYS A 462 17.84 41.76 -6.48
N GLN A 463 18.42 42.95 -6.51
CA GLN A 463 17.92 44.07 -7.32
C GLN A 463 19.08 44.66 -8.13
N GLY A 464 18.89 44.73 -9.44
CA GLY A 464 19.87 45.12 -10.43
C GLY A 464 20.84 44.00 -10.81
N ARG A 465 21.32 44.04 -12.07
CA ARG A 465 22.11 42.95 -12.66
C ARG A 465 23.36 42.53 -11.88
N LEU A 466 24.06 43.48 -11.24
CA LEU A 466 25.27 43.21 -10.45
C LEU A 466 24.98 42.33 -9.21
N PRO A 467 24.08 42.70 -8.26
CA PRO A 467 23.66 41.79 -7.18
C PRO A 467 23.05 40.46 -7.62
N VAL A 468 22.40 40.41 -8.80
CA VAL A 468 21.85 39.17 -9.35
C VAL A 468 22.97 38.21 -9.78
N VAL A 469 23.91 38.66 -10.61
CA VAL A 469 25.01 37.80 -11.10
C VAL A 469 26.05 37.51 -10.02
N SER A 470 26.27 38.42 -9.06
CA SER A 470 27.07 38.11 -7.85
C SER A 470 26.47 36.93 -7.09
N PHE A 471 25.18 36.99 -6.76
CA PHE A 471 24.51 35.90 -6.06
C PHE A 471 24.53 34.59 -6.87
N ILE A 472 24.31 34.65 -8.18
CA ILE A 472 24.37 33.48 -9.07
C ILE A 472 25.79 32.91 -9.18
N SER A 473 26.83 33.74 -9.07
CA SER A 473 28.23 33.29 -9.01
C SER A 473 28.58 32.65 -7.65
N GLU A 474 27.91 33.06 -6.56
CA GLU A 474 28.00 32.45 -5.22
C GLU A 474 27.23 31.12 -5.09
N MET A 475 26.38 30.76 -6.07
CA MET A 475 25.68 29.48 -6.07
C MET A 475 26.63 28.32 -6.43
N PRO A 476 26.39 27.10 -5.91
CA PRO A 476 27.08 25.87 -6.32
C PRO A 476 27.24 25.69 -7.83
N HIS A 477 28.30 25.01 -8.27
CA HIS A 477 28.46 24.62 -9.67
C HIS A 477 27.43 23.54 -10.04
N THR A 478 26.93 23.62 -11.27
CA THR A 478 25.77 22.87 -11.75
C THR A 478 26.02 22.22 -13.11
N ARG A 479 25.27 21.15 -13.38
CA ARG A 479 25.11 20.55 -14.71
C ARG A 479 23.63 20.24 -14.94
N HIS A 480 22.96 21.01 -15.78
CA HIS A 480 21.54 20.87 -16.10
C HIS A 480 21.32 19.75 -17.12
N LEU A 481 20.30 18.93 -16.88
CA LEU A 481 19.93 17.84 -17.77
C LEU A 481 18.92 18.35 -18.80
N LEU A 482 19.41 19.08 -19.83
CA LEU A 482 18.56 19.76 -20.83
C LEU A 482 17.51 18.84 -21.48
N ASN A 483 17.85 17.56 -21.69
CA ASN A 483 16.92 16.54 -22.22
C ASN A 483 15.68 16.31 -21.34
N THR A 484 15.73 16.69 -20.06
CA THR A 484 14.61 16.57 -19.10
C THR A 484 13.72 17.81 -19.05
N PHE A 485 14.10 18.91 -19.71
CA PHE A 485 13.41 20.19 -19.56
C PHE A 485 12.01 20.16 -20.16
N THR A 486 11.07 20.77 -19.43
CA THR A 486 9.75 21.22 -19.88
C THR A 486 9.76 22.74 -20.04
N MET A 487 8.94 23.30 -20.92
CA MET A 487 8.86 24.75 -21.13
C MET A 487 7.44 25.22 -21.44
N ASP A 488 6.92 26.13 -20.62
CA ASP A 488 5.60 26.76 -20.81
C ASP A 488 5.75 28.26 -21.08
N LEU A 489 5.32 28.71 -22.25
CA LEU A 489 5.21 30.13 -22.60
C LEU A 489 3.87 30.68 -22.13
N SER A 490 3.80 31.07 -20.86
CA SER A 490 2.55 31.46 -20.20
C SER A 490 1.96 32.78 -20.70
N LEU A 491 2.81 33.69 -21.20
CA LEU A 491 2.40 34.96 -21.81
C LEU A 491 3.46 35.41 -22.81
N VAL A 492 3.04 35.78 -24.01
CA VAL A 492 3.89 36.35 -25.05
C VAL A 492 3.25 37.66 -25.53
N THR A 493 4.00 38.76 -25.50
CA THR A 493 3.60 40.05 -26.09
C THR A 493 4.79 40.67 -26.83
N GLN A 494 4.56 41.80 -27.50
CA GLN A 494 5.64 42.59 -28.13
C GLN A 494 6.61 43.23 -27.12
N THR A 495 6.30 43.22 -25.81
CA THR A 495 7.08 43.91 -24.77
C THR A 495 7.58 43.00 -23.65
N ILE A 496 6.95 41.84 -23.42
CA ILE A 496 7.35 40.84 -22.42
C ILE A 496 7.12 39.42 -22.94
N MET A 497 7.99 38.50 -22.54
CA MET A 497 7.76 37.06 -22.65
C MET A 497 7.94 36.42 -21.27
N PHE A 498 6.91 35.70 -20.81
CA PHE A 498 6.91 34.96 -19.56
C PHE A 498 7.14 33.48 -19.85
N ILE A 499 8.28 32.95 -19.38
CA ILE A 499 8.74 31.59 -19.64
C ILE A 499 8.83 30.85 -18.31
N THR A 500 8.16 29.71 -18.19
CA THR A 500 8.34 28.76 -17.08
C THR A 500 9.10 27.54 -17.57
N ILE A 501 10.10 27.09 -16.81
CA ILE A 501 10.87 25.87 -17.09
C ILE A 501 10.82 24.98 -15.86
N THR A 502 10.66 23.68 -16.05
CA THR A 502 11.00 22.70 -15.01
C THR A 502 11.91 21.60 -15.54
N GLY A 503 12.69 20.99 -14.66
CA GLY A 503 13.65 19.97 -15.03
C GLY A 503 14.58 19.60 -13.89
N TYR A 504 15.68 18.92 -14.24
CA TYR A 504 16.65 18.42 -13.28
C TYR A 504 18.03 19.01 -13.52
N PHE A 505 18.78 19.21 -12.42
CA PHE A 505 20.19 19.57 -12.46
C PHE A 505 20.98 18.78 -11.42
N GLN A 506 22.24 18.54 -11.70
CA GLN A 506 23.22 17.92 -10.81
C GLN A 506 24.08 19.02 -10.17
N GLN A 507 24.33 18.91 -8.86
CA GLN A 507 25.23 19.81 -8.13
C GLN A 507 26.65 19.19 -8.05
N LEU A 508 27.68 19.96 -8.42
CA LEU A 508 29.05 19.45 -8.61
C LEU A 508 29.98 19.61 -7.38
N ASP A 509 29.67 20.52 -6.45
CA ASP A 509 30.52 20.83 -5.28
C ASP A 509 30.72 19.67 -4.27
N ASN A 510 29.89 18.62 -4.34
CA ASN A 510 29.82 17.57 -3.34
C ASN A 510 30.34 16.23 -3.88
N LYS A 511 30.98 15.44 -3.00
CA LYS A 511 31.37 14.05 -3.28
C LYS A 511 30.18 13.13 -3.62
N GLU A 512 28.97 13.53 -3.22
CA GLU A 512 27.72 12.97 -3.72
C GLU A 512 27.19 13.91 -4.81
N GLU A 513 27.15 13.46 -6.06
CA GLU A 513 26.65 14.21 -7.21
C GLU A 513 25.10 14.36 -7.15
N LEU A 514 24.61 15.18 -6.22
CA LEU A 514 23.19 15.23 -5.87
C LEU A 514 22.35 15.88 -6.97
N ILE A 515 21.46 15.08 -7.56
CA ILE A 515 20.40 15.54 -8.48
C ILE A 515 19.31 16.28 -7.69
N ARG A 516 18.95 17.47 -8.19
CA ARG A 516 17.87 18.34 -7.71
C ARG A 516 16.82 18.53 -8.80
N TYR A 517 15.61 18.87 -8.40
CA TYR A 517 14.56 19.35 -9.29
C TYR A 517 14.46 20.86 -9.16
N PHE A 518 14.19 21.55 -10.26
CA PHE A 518 13.96 22.98 -10.26
C PHE A 518 12.69 23.36 -11.03
N ASN A 519 12.10 24.48 -10.63
CA ASN A 519 11.20 25.28 -11.46
C ASN A 519 11.80 26.70 -11.52
N ARG A 520 11.91 27.28 -12.72
CA ARG A 520 12.51 28.60 -12.94
C ARG A 520 11.62 29.41 -13.87
N THR A 521 11.19 30.58 -13.43
CA THR A 521 10.37 31.50 -14.24
C THR A 521 11.15 32.73 -14.61
N PHE A 522 11.20 33.05 -15.91
CA PHE A 522 11.83 34.24 -16.46
C PHE A 522 10.76 35.16 -17.04
N ILE A 523 10.91 36.47 -16.81
CA ILE A 523 10.28 37.51 -17.62
C ILE A 523 11.39 38.21 -18.38
N ILE A 524 11.44 38.00 -19.70
CA ILE A 524 12.39 38.68 -20.60
C ILE A 524 11.69 39.82 -21.34
N VAL A 525 12.45 40.88 -21.64
CA VAL A 525 12.05 42.04 -22.44
C VAL A 525 12.97 42.16 -23.65
N PRO A 526 12.49 42.62 -24.83
CA PRO A 526 13.38 42.91 -25.95
C PRO A 526 14.26 44.13 -25.63
N GLU A 527 15.55 44.03 -25.89
CA GLU A 527 16.55 45.08 -25.60
C GLU A 527 17.65 45.03 -26.68
N GLY A 528 17.66 46.03 -27.57
CA GLY A 528 18.45 45.98 -28.81
C GLY A 528 17.97 44.87 -29.76
N GLU A 529 18.92 44.16 -30.36
CA GLU A 529 18.65 42.97 -31.21
C GLU A 529 18.37 41.69 -30.39
N GLY A 530 18.35 41.78 -29.06
CA GLY A 530 18.27 40.63 -28.15
C GLY A 530 17.18 40.74 -27.10
N TYR A 531 17.29 39.90 -26.07
CA TYR A 531 16.36 39.85 -24.94
C TYR A 531 17.11 39.84 -23.60
N CYS A 532 16.66 40.65 -22.66
CA CYS A 532 17.22 40.75 -21.31
C CYS A 532 16.21 40.34 -20.24
N ILE A 533 16.67 39.67 -19.20
CA ILE A 533 15.85 39.26 -18.05
C ILE A 533 15.52 40.50 -17.21
N ARG A 534 14.22 40.71 -16.98
CA ARG A 534 13.68 41.75 -16.09
C ARG A 534 13.29 41.20 -14.72
N ASN A 535 12.67 40.02 -14.68
CA ASN A 535 12.34 39.33 -13.45
C ASN A 535 12.70 37.85 -13.56
N GLU A 536 13.19 37.28 -12.47
CA GLU A 536 13.47 35.86 -12.34
C GLU A 536 13.05 35.34 -10.97
N GLN A 537 12.48 34.13 -10.95
CA GLN A 537 12.27 33.38 -9.72
C GLN A 537 12.75 31.94 -9.90
N LEU A 538 13.57 31.47 -8.96
CA LEU A 538 14.06 30.09 -8.91
C LEU A 538 13.43 29.35 -7.72
N HIS A 539 12.89 28.16 -7.96
CA HIS A 539 12.46 27.21 -6.95
C HIS A 539 13.29 25.94 -7.02
N ILE A 540 13.93 25.53 -5.92
CA ILE A 540 14.69 24.28 -5.82
C ILE A 540 13.99 23.32 -4.86
N SER A 541 13.84 22.05 -5.27
CA SER A 541 13.31 21.00 -4.41
C SER A 541 14.12 19.70 -4.55
N GLN A 542 13.92 18.80 -3.59
CA GLN A 542 14.46 17.44 -3.66
C GLN A 542 13.43 16.54 -4.38
N PRO A 543 13.77 15.91 -5.51
CA PRO A 543 12.89 14.93 -6.14
C PRO A 543 12.70 13.70 -5.26
N SER A 544 11.53 13.08 -5.40
CA SER A 544 11.18 11.83 -4.72
C SER A 544 11.97 10.63 -5.27
N GLU A 545 12.02 9.54 -4.51
CA GLU A 545 12.64 8.28 -4.97
C GLU A 545 11.98 7.69 -6.22
N VAL A 546 10.69 8.00 -6.45
CA VAL A 546 9.97 7.56 -7.65
C VAL A 546 10.47 8.34 -8.86
N GLN A 547 10.49 9.67 -8.78
CA GLN A 547 11.00 10.55 -9.83
C GLN A 547 12.47 10.30 -10.16
N LEU A 548 13.31 9.96 -9.17
CA LEU A 548 14.71 9.59 -9.41
C LEU A 548 14.83 8.26 -10.17
N LYS A 549 13.98 7.27 -9.88
CA LYS A 549 13.95 5.99 -10.62
C LYS A 549 13.47 6.19 -12.06
N GLU A 550 12.42 6.99 -12.25
CA GLU A 550 11.91 7.37 -13.59
C GLU A 550 12.96 8.13 -14.41
N LEU A 551 13.63 9.11 -13.81
CA LEU A 551 14.73 9.87 -14.44
C LEU A 551 15.89 8.95 -14.85
N HIS A 552 16.33 8.04 -13.98
CA HIS A 552 17.40 7.10 -14.31
C HIS A 552 17.01 6.14 -15.45
N GLN A 553 15.73 5.72 -15.52
CA GLN A 553 15.22 4.93 -16.65
C GLN A 553 15.24 5.72 -17.96
N GLN A 554 14.80 6.99 -17.95
CA GLN A 554 14.81 7.88 -19.12
C GLN A 554 16.24 8.14 -19.63
N LEU A 555 17.18 8.44 -18.73
CA LEU A 555 18.59 8.67 -19.10
C LEU A 555 19.24 7.42 -19.70
N ASN A 556 18.97 6.24 -19.16
CA ASN A 556 19.48 4.98 -19.71
C ASN A 556 18.93 4.67 -21.11
N GLN A 557 17.67 5.02 -21.39
CA GLN A 557 17.04 4.89 -22.72
C GLN A 557 17.65 5.86 -23.74
N LEU A 558 17.94 7.11 -23.34
CA LEU A 558 18.61 8.09 -24.20
C LEU A 558 20.05 7.66 -24.53
N ASN A 559 20.80 7.14 -23.56
CA ASN A 559 22.16 6.63 -23.78
C ASN A 559 22.21 5.40 -24.70
N THR A 560 21.11 4.65 -24.86
CA THR A 560 21.01 3.55 -25.84
C THR A 560 20.64 4.01 -27.26
N GLN A 561 20.30 5.29 -27.46
CA GLN A 561 20.03 5.88 -28.78
C GLN A 561 21.23 6.64 -29.36
N GLN A 562 22.23 6.99 -28.54
CA GLN A 562 23.42 7.74 -28.99
C GLN A 562 24.51 6.89 -29.66
N THR A 563 24.27 5.61 -29.91
CA THR A 563 25.19 4.69 -30.60
C THR A 563 25.04 4.65 -32.13
N GLN A 564 24.33 5.61 -32.74
CA GLN A 564 24.32 5.82 -34.19
C GLN A 564 25.30 6.93 -34.60
N PRO A 565 26.41 6.61 -35.30
CA PRO A 565 27.29 7.61 -35.89
C PRO A 565 26.79 8.03 -37.29
N GLU A 566 25.97 9.08 -37.36
CA GLU A 566 25.92 9.90 -38.57
C GLU A 566 27.10 10.87 -38.56
N THR A 567 27.95 10.85 -39.59
CA THR A 567 28.93 11.93 -39.81
C THR A 567 29.31 12.03 -41.29
N GLN A 568 29.15 13.22 -41.86
CA GLN A 568 29.85 13.64 -43.08
C GLN A 568 30.91 14.69 -42.73
N THR A 569 32.03 14.65 -43.46
CA THR A 569 32.99 15.75 -43.68
C THR A 569 33.66 16.44 -42.47
N LEU A 570 34.92 16.03 -42.20
CA LEU A 570 36.16 16.86 -42.19
C LEU A 570 36.13 18.20 -41.40
N SER A 571 37.02 18.46 -40.43
CA SER A 571 38.49 18.38 -40.59
C SER A 571 39.32 18.35 -39.27
N SER A 572 40.59 17.94 -39.41
CA SER A 572 41.82 18.19 -38.59
C SER A 572 41.75 19.01 -37.27
N THR A 573 42.46 18.68 -36.17
CA THR A 573 43.63 17.77 -35.97
C THR A 573 43.87 17.45 -34.47
N GLU A 574 44.52 16.30 -34.18
CA GLU A 574 45.18 15.89 -32.91
C GLU A 574 44.29 15.83 -31.62
N ALA A 575 44.24 14.76 -30.82
CA ALA A 575 45.26 13.73 -30.52
C ALA A 575 44.68 12.31 -30.22
N LYS A 576 45.58 11.35 -29.95
CA LYS A 576 45.36 9.89 -29.74
C LYS A 576 44.85 9.56 -28.31
N PRO A 577 44.12 8.43 -28.05
CA PRO A 577 44.65 7.06 -28.25
C PRO A 577 43.71 5.90 -28.69
N VAL A 578 44.28 5.02 -29.52
CA VAL A 578 44.16 3.54 -29.62
C VAL A 578 42.76 2.86 -29.74
N PRO A 579 42.49 2.11 -30.84
CA PRO A 579 41.36 1.19 -30.94
C PRO A 579 41.68 -0.24 -30.44
N THR A 580 40.67 -1.06 -30.20
CA THR A 580 40.79 -2.51 -29.96
C THR A 580 40.12 -3.28 -31.10
N GLU A 581 40.91 -3.99 -31.91
CA GLU A 581 40.38 -4.80 -33.01
C GLU A 581 40.02 -6.23 -32.54
N LEU A 582 39.02 -6.83 -33.19
CA LEU A 582 38.66 -8.24 -32.98
C LEU A 582 39.66 -9.16 -33.66
N ASP A 583 39.99 -10.28 -33.02
CA ASP A 583 40.99 -11.26 -33.49
C ASP A 583 40.55 -11.99 -34.77
N ASP A 584 41.49 -12.18 -35.70
CA ASP A 584 41.25 -12.73 -37.04
C ASP A 584 40.87 -14.21 -37.03
N GLU A 585 41.25 -14.96 -36.00
CA GLU A 585 40.85 -16.38 -35.88
C GLU A 585 39.36 -16.50 -35.51
N VAL A 586 38.84 -15.58 -34.69
CA VAL A 586 37.40 -15.50 -34.37
C VAL A 586 36.58 -15.18 -35.62
N LYS A 587 37.07 -14.27 -36.48
CA LYS A 587 36.45 -13.92 -37.76
C LYS A 587 36.32 -15.14 -38.70
N LYS A 588 37.37 -15.98 -38.79
CA LYS A 588 37.33 -17.23 -39.57
C LYS A 588 36.32 -18.23 -39.00
N GLN A 589 36.28 -18.42 -37.68
CA GLN A 589 35.35 -19.34 -37.03
C GLN A 589 33.88 -18.91 -37.24
N MET A 590 33.58 -17.61 -37.08
CA MET A 590 32.24 -17.07 -37.38
C MET A 590 31.86 -17.27 -38.85
N THR A 591 32.80 -17.06 -39.78
CA THR A 591 32.59 -17.29 -41.22
C THR A 591 32.23 -18.74 -41.54
N LEU A 592 32.96 -19.70 -40.94
CA LEU A 592 32.71 -21.13 -41.09
C LEU A 592 31.35 -21.54 -40.51
N MET A 593 30.99 -21.04 -39.32
CA MET A 593 29.69 -21.31 -38.70
C MET A 593 28.53 -20.75 -39.52
N LEU A 594 28.64 -19.51 -40.02
CA LEU A 594 27.58 -18.90 -40.82
C LEU A 594 27.40 -19.65 -42.15
N SER A 595 28.49 -20.07 -42.81
CA SER A 595 28.43 -20.88 -44.04
C SER A 595 27.74 -22.23 -43.80
N GLN A 596 28.01 -22.89 -42.67
CA GLN A 596 27.34 -24.15 -42.30
C GLN A 596 25.85 -23.96 -42.01
N GLN A 597 25.45 -22.89 -41.30
CA GLN A 597 24.06 -22.65 -40.92
C GLN A 597 23.18 -22.07 -42.05
N THR A 598 23.75 -21.22 -42.92
CA THR A 598 23.04 -20.61 -44.05
C THR A 598 23.10 -21.44 -45.33
N ASN A 599 23.99 -22.43 -45.38
CA ASN A 599 24.36 -23.23 -46.56
C ASN A 599 24.98 -22.40 -47.72
N MET A 600 25.28 -21.12 -47.51
CA MET A 600 26.08 -20.31 -48.43
C MET A 600 27.54 -20.75 -48.44
N ASN A 601 28.28 -20.39 -49.50
CA ASN A 601 29.73 -20.55 -49.52
C ASN A 601 30.45 -19.54 -48.60
N LEU A 602 31.76 -19.75 -48.41
CA LEU A 602 32.56 -18.98 -47.45
C LEU A 602 32.74 -17.52 -47.86
N GLU A 603 32.80 -17.20 -49.15
CA GLU A 603 32.95 -15.83 -49.65
C GLU A 603 31.72 -14.99 -49.32
N TRP A 604 30.52 -15.49 -49.61
CA TRP A 604 29.27 -14.79 -49.30
C TRP A 604 28.97 -14.76 -47.80
N SER A 605 29.40 -15.77 -47.04
CA SER A 605 29.29 -15.78 -45.56
C SER A 605 30.23 -14.75 -44.92
N LEU A 606 31.47 -14.63 -45.42
CA LEU A 606 32.44 -13.63 -44.97
C LEU A 606 31.96 -12.22 -45.30
N LYS A 607 31.45 -12.01 -46.52
CA LYS A 607 30.86 -10.72 -46.94
C LYS A 607 29.66 -10.34 -46.08
N CYS A 608 28.77 -11.29 -45.76
CA CYS A 608 27.63 -11.05 -44.88
C CYS A 608 28.08 -10.58 -43.48
N LEU A 609 29.09 -11.24 -42.88
CA LEU A 609 29.65 -10.82 -41.60
C LEU A 609 30.36 -9.47 -41.65
N GLN A 610 31.05 -9.14 -42.75
CA GLN A 610 31.64 -7.80 -42.94
C GLN A 610 30.55 -6.72 -43.01
N GLU A 611 29.48 -6.95 -43.77
CA GLU A 611 28.35 -6.03 -43.90
C GLU A 611 27.59 -5.85 -42.57
N THR A 612 27.51 -6.88 -41.72
CA THR A 612 26.91 -6.78 -40.37
C THR A 612 27.91 -6.52 -39.24
N GLN A 613 29.08 -5.95 -39.54
CA GLN A 613 30.10 -5.52 -38.55
C GLN A 613 30.54 -6.63 -37.58
N TRP A 614 30.67 -7.85 -38.08
CA TRP A 614 31.00 -9.08 -37.34
C TRP A 614 30.02 -9.47 -36.23
N ILE A 615 28.82 -8.89 -36.20
CA ILE A 615 27.74 -9.30 -35.30
C ILE A 615 27.01 -10.51 -35.90
N TYR A 616 27.21 -11.68 -35.30
CA TYR A 616 26.75 -12.98 -35.82
C TYR A 616 25.22 -13.09 -35.92
N ASP A 617 24.48 -12.69 -34.88
CA ASP A 617 23.01 -12.75 -34.88
C ASP A 617 22.39 -11.84 -35.95
N ASN A 618 23.01 -10.68 -36.18
CA ASN A 618 22.60 -9.75 -37.25
C ASN A 618 22.86 -10.36 -38.65
N ALA A 619 23.96 -11.09 -38.84
CA ALA A 619 24.25 -11.79 -40.09
C ALA A 619 23.18 -12.84 -40.41
N ILE A 620 22.76 -13.62 -39.40
CA ILE A 620 21.67 -14.60 -39.54
C ILE A 620 20.34 -13.91 -39.83
N ALA A 621 20.01 -12.83 -39.12
CA ALA A 621 18.77 -12.09 -39.33
C ALA A 621 18.69 -11.51 -40.76
N ALA A 622 19.77 -10.86 -41.21
CA ALA A 622 19.89 -10.33 -42.57
C ALA A 622 19.79 -11.44 -43.63
N PHE A 623 20.53 -12.55 -43.46
CA PHE A 623 20.42 -13.71 -44.36
C PHE A 623 18.98 -14.22 -44.45
N GLN A 624 18.31 -14.44 -43.30
CA GLN A 624 16.93 -14.95 -43.30
C GLN A 624 15.95 -13.98 -43.97
N GLU A 625 16.17 -12.67 -43.88
CA GLU A 625 15.34 -11.67 -44.56
C GLU A 625 15.58 -11.65 -46.07
N PHE A 626 16.84 -11.56 -46.53
CA PHE A 626 17.16 -11.55 -47.97
C PHE A 626 16.82 -12.88 -48.65
N PHE A 627 16.97 -14.01 -47.95
CA PHE A 627 16.50 -15.32 -48.40
C PHE A 627 14.96 -15.37 -48.49
N LYS A 628 14.27 -14.87 -47.43
CA LYS A 628 12.85 -14.43 -47.38
C LYS A 628 12.36 -13.79 -48.69
N ARG A 629 13.11 -12.78 -49.13
CA ARG A 629 12.79 -11.91 -50.26
C ARG A 629 13.27 -12.45 -51.61
N GLY A 630 13.97 -13.59 -51.66
CA GLY A 630 14.55 -14.14 -52.88
C GLY A 630 15.68 -13.30 -53.48
N GLN A 631 16.33 -12.46 -52.67
CA GLN A 631 17.30 -11.44 -53.12
C GLN A 631 18.77 -11.89 -53.01
N ILE A 632 19.03 -13.09 -52.48
CA ILE A 632 20.38 -13.68 -52.44
C ILE A 632 20.70 -14.32 -53.81
N PRO A 633 21.79 -13.92 -54.50
CA PRO A 633 22.13 -14.50 -55.81
C PRO A 633 22.38 -16.02 -55.74
N PRO A 634 21.97 -16.81 -56.74
CA PRO A 634 22.21 -18.26 -56.77
C PRO A 634 23.68 -18.66 -56.60
N GLN A 635 24.61 -17.79 -57.02
CA GLN A 635 26.06 -17.95 -56.87
C GLN A 635 26.50 -18.05 -55.40
N ALA A 636 25.75 -17.49 -54.45
CA ALA A 636 26.05 -17.62 -53.02
C ALA A 636 25.91 -19.06 -52.50
N PHE A 637 25.16 -19.91 -53.21
CA PHE A 637 24.94 -21.32 -52.88
C PHE A 637 25.73 -22.30 -53.78
N ALA A 638 26.52 -21.77 -54.73
CA ALA A 638 27.52 -22.57 -55.44
C ALA A 638 28.70 -22.86 -54.49
N LYS A 639 29.07 -24.14 -54.36
CA LYS A 639 30.15 -24.64 -53.49
C LYS A 639 31.29 -25.23 -54.32
#